data_AF-A0A958A4M7-F1
#
_entry.id   AF-A0A958A4M7-F1
#
_cell.length_a   1.000
_cell.length_b   1.000
_cell.length_c   1.000
_cell.angle_alpha   90.00
_cell.angle_beta   90.00
_cell.angle_gamma   90.00
#
_symmetry.space_group_name_H-M   'P 1'
#
loop_
_entity.id
_entity.type
_entity.pdbx_description
1 polymer ?
#
loop_
_entity_poly.entity_id
_entity_poly.type
_entity_poly.pdbx_seq_one_letter_code
_entity_poly.pdbx_strand_id
1 'polypeptide(L)'
;MQLDRYLQDDTDIIYFGDSTLIYPVGEVTTGEILQELLPEQTIGQVAHPAYNADLYRRYADYITRFDHRPDRVIIPINLRSFSPEWDRRPAYQFEAEKAVLTYGRLLSTMFYRPLATFGGFDSPISQADFLHTPVYSGTTPVGQVGDFEEQLGHTTLATQANNVASAYYRNLPGENDEATLAASLVYYYMGALDPNHHKIQSLLATARQLKAGGIKPIFYISPLNTQLGERVLGETFGRQIEANTAVIEQAFRSEKIDLLNLAFALEPYYFVDTEHLTENGKAQVAEALATLIKAAPSEPLTSTQSDQSDAAQVAPGSAIAQITSPLTATISAASVGPTPTGAHVVRRTNGAGSVTAVESVGTFEPVGNYFVDLYRIRYRTVTDDDRPVEARAYLYIPLTAEPEAFPVLAYGNGTTGIGPGCAPLDEIRQGANWGGNHYQMLEYAAQGFIVVWPNGQGFDDTQPAHPYFIAKNEARTTLDAVRAAYNFIEEGRAAETEAKPMAAVFLGGYSSGGHAAFAAKDWAARYAPELTIKGVLGHGPTTNVETLMKENPIFSPYLVYAYRAFYGEVVIDPTRVFQDNWLVSFNSDAMTKCIDDIYYYYSPNARLMYRGDFRDALYTDRLASFAPQFKRALDTNATGLAGAGLAVPVLILQGTADMVVTPPSQEAFVTELCRRGSRVTYLTYPAIDHAQTRIESFRDTISWMKTLAEGGRPKSSCGSLMGQ
;
A
#
# COMPACT_ATOMS: atom_id res chain seq x y z
N MET A 1 30.47 4.83 -21.24
CA MET A 1 31.15 5.47 -20.08
C MET A 1 30.97 4.66 -18.81
N GLN A 2 29.74 4.44 -18.32
CA GLN A 2 29.54 3.63 -17.10
C GLN A 2 29.89 2.15 -17.31
N LEU A 3 29.40 1.53 -18.39
CA LEU A 3 29.77 0.16 -18.75
C LEU A 3 31.29 0.00 -18.96
N ASP A 4 31.94 0.97 -19.61
CA ASP A 4 33.41 0.94 -19.81
C ASP A 4 34.17 0.87 -18.49
N ARG A 5 33.68 1.58 -17.46
CA ARG A 5 34.27 1.56 -16.12
C ARG A 5 34.15 0.18 -15.49
N TYR A 6 32.96 -0.42 -15.51
CA TYR A 6 32.77 -1.77 -14.95
C TYR A 6 33.62 -2.84 -15.64
N LEU A 7 33.79 -2.74 -16.96
CA LEU A 7 34.65 -3.65 -17.72
C LEU A 7 36.15 -3.41 -17.45
N GLN A 8 36.54 -2.20 -17.05
CA GLN A 8 37.92 -1.89 -16.62
C GLN A 8 38.20 -2.31 -15.18
N ASP A 9 37.16 -2.33 -14.34
CA ASP A 9 37.24 -2.68 -12.92
C ASP A 9 37.03 -4.19 -12.66
N ASP A 10 37.10 -5.03 -13.70
CA ASP A 10 36.93 -6.50 -13.63
C ASP A 10 35.63 -6.94 -12.93
N THR A 11 34.52 -6.26 -13.21
CA THR A 11 33.23 -6.55 -12.57
C THR A 11 32.71 -7.95 -12.91
N ASP A 12 32.34 -8.75 -11.90
CA ASP A 12 31.87 -10.14 -12.04
C ASP A 12 30.50 -10.23 -12.72
N ILE A 13 29.58 -9.33 -12.38
CA ILE A 13 28.20 -9.34 -12.86
C ILE A 13 27.81 -7.97 -13.40
N ILE A 14 27.38 -7.93 -14.66
CA ILE A 14 26.72 -6.73 -15.21
C ILE A 14 25.21 -6.91 -15.15
N TYR A 15 24.53 -6.06 -14.38
CA TYR A 15 23.08 -6.02 -14.29
C TYR A 15 22.54 -4.87 -15.15
N PHE A 16 21.92 -5.22 -16.27
CA PHE A 16 21.13 -4.26 -17.02
C PHE A 16 19.78 -4.02 -16.36
N GLY A 17 19.33 -2.77 -16.26
CA GLY A 17 18.04 -2.43 -15.64
C GLY A 17 17.00 -1.87 -16.59
N ASP A 18 15.73 -2.11 -16.27
CA ASP A 18 14.58 -1.30 -16.70
C ASP A 18 14.31 -0.19 -15.67
N SER A 19 13.12 0.40 -15.71
CA SER A 19 12.69 1.37 -14.72
C SER A 19 12.55 0.75 -13.32
N THR A 20 12.24 -0.55 -13.19
CA THR A 20 12.05 -1.21 -11.88
C THR A 20 13.36 -1.33 -11.10
N LEU A 21 14.51 -1.24 -11.79
CA LEU A 21 15.82 -1.13 -11.15
C LEU A 21 16.03 0.22 -10.45
N ILE A 22 15.51 1.32 -11.03
CA ILE A 22 15.84 2.70 -10.62
C ILE A 22 14.73 3.32 -9.78
N TYR A 23 13.48 3.10 -10.16
CA TYR A 23 12.34 3.82 -9.61
C TYR A 23 11.83 3.17 -8.33
N PRO A 24 11.34 3.97 -7.37
CA PRO A 24 11.37 5.44 -7.33
C PRO A 24 12.80 6.04 -7.26
N VAL A 25 13.02 7.18 -7.93
CA VAL A 25 14.36 7.82 -8.03
C VAL A 25 14.87 8.23 -6.65
N GLY A 26 16.15 7.95 -6.39
CA GLY A 26 16.79 8.31 -5.12
C GLY A 26 16.64 7.23 -4.05
N GLU A 27 15.92 6.14 -4.35
CA GLU A 27 15.90 4.94 -3.53
C GLU A 27 17.01 3.96 -3.90
N VAL A 28 17.25 2.98 -3.03
CA VAL A 28 18.13 1.85 -3.30
C VAL A 28 17.67 1.10 -4.55
N THR A 29 18.61 0.69 -5.39
CA THR A 29 18.31 -0.10 -6.59
C THR A 29 18.26 -1.59 -6.28
N THR A 30 17.57 -2.37 -7.11
CA THR A 30 17.59 -3.85 -7.03
C THR A 30 19.02 -4.40 -7.10
N GLY A 31 19.90 -3.78 -7.88
CA GLY A 31 21.28 -4.21 -7.99
C GLY A 31 22.12 -3.88 -6.75
N GLU A 32 21.81 -2.81 -6.01
CA GLU A 32 22.47 -2.50 -4.73
C GLU A 32 22.05 -3.50 -3.67
N ILE A 33 20.76 -3.88 -3.63
CA ILE A 33 20.30 -4.97 -2.77
C ILE A 33 20.94 -6.30 -3.17
N LEU A 34 21.04 -6.59 -4.47
CA LEU A 34 21.70 -7.80 -4.97
C LEU A 34 23.18 -7.86 -4.57
N GLN A 35 23.86 -6.71 -4.56
CA GLN A 35 25.26 -6.58 -4.11
C GLN A 35 25.42 -6.92 -2.63
N GLU A 36 24.46 -6.56 -1.78
CA GLU A 36 24.44 -6.97 -0.36
C GLU A 36 24.22 -8.49 -0.20
N LEU A 37 23.38 -9.09 -1.05
CA LEU A 37 23.08 -10.53 -1.02
C LEU A 37 24.22 -11.41 -1.58
N LEU A 38 25.12 -10.82 -2.37
CA LEU A 38 26.26 -11.45 -3.03
C LEU A 38 27.57 -10.69 -2.71
N PRO A 39 28.03 -10.69 -1.45
CA PRO A 39 29.19 -9.89 -1.03
C PRO A 39 30.52 -10.32 -1.69
N GLU A 40 30.58 -11.56 -2.19
CA GLU A 40 31.75 -12.14 -2.86
C GLU A 40 31.76 -11.88 -4.39
N GLN A 41 30.82 -11.06 -4.89
CA GLN A 41 30.71 -10.72 -6.31
C GLN A 41 30.66 -9.20 -6.44
N THR A 42 31.23 -8.66 -7.51
CA THR A 42 31.13 -7.24 -7.86
C THR A 42 30.02 -7.05 -8.89
N ILE A 43 29.09 -6.12 -8.61
CA ILE A 43 27.91 -5.88 -9.45
C ILE A 43 27.94 -4.48 -10.07
N GLY A 44 28.05 -4.44 -11.39
CA GLY A 44 27.98 -3.22 -12.19
C GLY A 44 26.59 -3.04 -12.78
N GLN A 45 25.95 -1.90 -12.51
CA GLN A 45 24.56 -1.66 -12.92
C GLN A 45 24.46 -0.66 -14.07
N VAL A 46 23.76 -1.03 -15.13
CA VAL A 46 23.52 -0.15 -16.28
C VAL A 46 22.02 -0.10 -16.54
N ALA A 47 21.39 0.95 -16.04
CA ALA A 47 19.94 1.10 -16.13
C ALA A 47 19.51 1.80 -17.44
N HIS A 48 18.25 1.58 -17.84
CA HIS A 48 17.56 2.03 -19.08
C HIS A 48 17.59 1.14 -20.35
N PRO A 49 18.51 0.18 -20.56
CA PRO A 49 18.54 -0.55 -21.84
C PRO A 49 17.41 -1.58 -22.03
N ALA A 50 16.66 -1.92 -20.97
CA ALA A 50 15.65 -2.98 -20.99
C ALA A 50 14.43 -2.74 -21.89
N TYR A 51 14.12 -1.50 -22.22
CA TYR A 51 13.04 -1.20 -23.15
C TYR A 51 13.43 -1.38 -24.61
N ASN A 52 14.72 -1.57 -24.91
CA ASN A 52 15.23 -1.75 -26.25
C ASN A 52 16.11 -3.01 -26.35
N ALA A 53 15.45 -4.15 -26.60
CA ALA A 53 16.12 -5.44 -26.79
C ALA A 53 17.22 -5.44 -27.86
N ASP A 54 17.15 -4.56 -28.87
CA ASP A 54 18.16 -4.46 -29.92
C ASP A 54 19.48 -3.87 -29.42
N LEU A 55 19.43 -3.03 -28.39
CA LEU A 55 20.64 -2.52 -27.73
C LEU A 55 21.40 -3.62 -27.02
N TYR A 56 20.73 -4.59 -26.42
CA TYR A 56 21.39 -5.67 -25.68
C TYR A 56 22.34 -6.48 -26.54
N ARG A 57 21.97 -6.73 -27.81
CA ARG A 57 22.87 -7.40 -28.74
C ARG A 57 24.15 -6.61 -28.96
N ARG A 58 24.04 -5.29 -29.11
CA ARG A 58 25.21 -4.41 -29.30
C ARG A 58 26.04 -4.29 -28.02
N TYR A 59 25.41 -4.32 -26.85
CA TYR A 59 26.12 -4.40 -25.57
C TYR A 59 26.86 -5.72 -25.42
N ALA A 60 26.25 -6.85 -25.76
CA ALA A 60 26.93 -8.14 -25.77
C ALA A 60 28.14 -8.14 -26.73
N ASP A 61 28.02 -7.50 -27.90
CA ASP A 61 29.11 -7.40 -28.89
C ASP A 61 30.26 -6.56 -28.33
N TYR A 62 29.90 -5.51 -27.60
CA TYR A 62 30.85 -4.62 -26.98
C TYR A 62 31.60 -5.31 -25.84
N ILE A 63 30.88 -5.96 -24.91
CA ILE A 63 31.45 -6.66 -23.75
C ILE A 63 32.40 -7.78 -24.19
N THR A 64 32.01 -8.55 -25.21
CA THR A 64 32.82 -9.68 -25.71
C THR A 64 34.11 -9.27 -26.42
N ARG A 65 34.35 -7.98 -26.67
CA ARG A 65 35.62 -7.47 -27.22
C ARG A 65 36.69 -7.20 -26.17
N PHE A 66 36.32 -7.21 -24.89
CA PHE A 66 37.27 -6.99 -23.79
C PHE A 66 37.95 -8.31 -23.38
N ASP A 67 39.21 -8.19 -22.96
CA ASP A 67 40.00 -9.33 -22.49
C ASP A 67 39.50 -9.84 -21.13
N HIS A 68 39.15 -8.91 -20.23
CA HIS A 68 38.45 -9.19 -18.98
C HIS A 68 36.94 -9.03 -19.19
N ARG A 69 36.19 -10.07 -18.82
CA ARG A 69 34.75 -10.17 -19.09
C ARG A 69 34.02 -10.53 -17.80
N PRO A 70 32.78 -10.05 -17.62
CA PRO A 70 31.95 -10.50 -16.51
C PRO A 70 31.62 -11.98 -16.66
N ASP A 71 31.52 -12.69 -15.54
CA ASP A 71 31.02 -14.06 -15.49
C ASP A 71 29.56 -14.15 -15.95
N ARG A 72 28.77 -13.14 -15.58
CA ARG A 72 27.31 -13.13 -15.79
C ARG A 72 26.81 -11.77 -16.27
N VAL A 73 25.75 -11.81 -17.06
CA VAL A 73 25.00 -10.61 -17.47
C VAL A 73 23.52 -10.85 -17.19
N ILE A 74 22.91 -9.98 -16.39
CA ILE A 74 21.48 -10.03 -16.06
C ILE A 74 20.71 -9.08 -16.97
N ILE A 75 19.64 -9.57 -17.59
CA ILE A 75 18.81 -8.86 -18.57
C ILE A 75 17.32 -8.98 -18.20
N PRO A 76 16.66 -7.90 -17.73
CA PRO A 76 15.23 -7.84 -17.59
C PRO A 76 14.51 -7.86 -18.93
N ILE A 77 13.33 -8.44 -18.93
CA ILE A 77 12.35 -8.39 -20.02
C ILE A 77 11.10 -7.71 -19.45
N ASN A 78 11.01 -6.40 -19.64
CA ASN A 78 9.83 -5.64 -19.26
C ASN A 78 8.75 -5.81 -20.34
N LEU A 79 7.55 -6.28 -19.97
CA LEU A 79 6.46 -6.52 -20.92
C LEU A 79 5.97 -5.24 -21.62
N ARG A 80 6.01 -4.09 -20.94
CA ARG A 80 5.68 -2.78 -21.53
C ARG A 80 6.60 -2.42 -22.69
N SER A 81 7.81 -2.99 -22.74
CA SER A 81 8.72 -2.77 -23.86
C SER A 81 8.16 -3.26 -25.21
N PHE A 82 7.21 -4.20 -25.22
CA PHE A 82 6.57 -4.68 -26.45
C PHE A 82 5.37 -3.84 -26.90
N SER A 83 4.95 -2.86 -26.08
CA SER A 83 3.88 -1.93 -26.45
C SER A 83 4.25 -1.07 -27.65
N PRO A 84 3.26 -0.56 -28.42
CA PRO A 84 3.54 0.41 -29.48
C PRO A 84 4.30 1.64 -28.98
N GLU A 85 4.07 2.06 -27.72
CA GLU A 85 4.78 3.17 -27.07
C GLU A 85 6.30 2.99 -27.11
N TRP A 86 6.79 1.80 -26.77
CA TRP A 86 8.21 1.50 -26.68
C TRP A 86 8.79 0.85 -27.92
N ASP A 87 7.97 0.11 -28.66
CA ASP A 87 8.38 -0.54 -29.89
C ASP A 87 8.52 0.45 -31.05
N ARG A 88 7.59 1.42 -31.14
CA ARG A 88 7.44 2.27 -32.32
C ARG A 88 7.74 3.75 -32.09
N ARG A 89 7.90 4.25 -30.85
CA ARG A 89 8.16 5.68 -30.68
C ARG A 89 9.51 6.07 -31.31
N PRO A 90 9.56 7.12 -32.16
CA PRO A 90 10.79 7.51 -32.85
C PRO A 90 11.94 7.86 -31.89
N ALA A 91 11.61 8.52 -30.77
CA ALA A 91 12.56 8.91 -29.74
C ALA A 91 13.17 7.72 -28.96
N TYR A 92 12.53 6.53 -28.99
CA TYR A 92 12.93 5.36 -28.19
C TYR A 92 13.65 4.29 -29.02
N GLN A 93 14.11 4.65 -30.22
CA GLN A 93 14.88 3.76 -31.08
C GLN A 93 16.39 3.77 -30.79
N PHE A 94 16.89 4.74 -30.00
CA PHE A 94 18.28 4.83 -29.52
C PHE A 94 19.35 4.73 -30.63
N GLU A 95 19.10 5.36 -31.78
CA GLU A 95 19.99 5.27 -32.95
C GLU A 95 21.39 5.85 -32.68
N ALA A 96 21.50 6.87 -31.82
CA ALA A 96 22.77 7.46 -31.43
C ALA A 96 23.62 6.47 -30.62
N GLU A 97 23.02 5.78 -29.66
CA GLU A 97 23.64 4.76 -28.83
C GLU A 97 24.05 3.55 -29.67
N LYS A 98 23.17 3.09 -30.57
CA LYS A 98 23.48 2.04 -31.54
C LYS A 98 24.71 2.41 -32.38
N ALA A 99 24.81 3.64 -32.85
CA ALA A 99 25.94 4.14 -33.62
C ALA A 99 27.25 4.17 -32.80
N VAL A 100 27.19 4.67 -31.56
CA VAL A 100 28.35 4.72 -30.64
C VAL A 100 28.88 3.32 -30.33
N LEU A 101 28.00 2.36 -30.03
CA LEU A 101 28.40 0.97 -29.73
C LEU A 101 29.01 0.25 -30.94
N THR A 102 28.60 0.63 -32.15
CA THR A 102 29.07 -0.02 -33.39
C THR A 102 30.42 0.53 -33.85
N TYR A 103 30.55 1.85 -33.89
CA TYR A 103 31.68 2.54 -34.53
C TYR A 103 32.66 3.18 -33.55
N GLY A 104 32.33 3.19 -32.24
CA GLY A 104 33.10 3.90 -31.22
C GLY A 104 32.81 5.40 -31.20
N ARG A 105 32.97 6.02 -30.02
CA ARG A 105 32.58 7.41 -29.74
C ARG A 105 33.20 8.43 -30.70
N LEU A 106 34.47 8.28 -31.05
CA LEU A 106 35.19 9.26 -31.88
C LEU A 106 34.64 9.30 -33.32
N LEU A 107 34.43 8.12 -33.92
CA LEU A 107 33.91 7.97 -35.28
C LEU A 107 32.40 8.27 -35.32
N SER A 108 31.63 7.85 -34.32
CA SER A 108 30.21 8.17 -34.26
C SER A 108 29.97 9.68 -34.16
N THR A 109 30.71 10.41 -33.32
CA THR A 109 30.51 11.86 -33.18
C THR A 109 30.88 12.64 -34.46
N MET A 110 31.89 12.18 -35.22
CA MET A 110 32.29 12.80 -36.49
C MET A 110 31.40 12.42 -37.68
N PHE A 111 30.86 11.19 -37.71
CA PHE A 111 30.19 10.64 -38.89
C PHE A 111 28.71 10.30 -38.69
N TYR A 112 28.11 10.54 -37.52
CA TYR A 112 26.69 10.24 -37.26
C TYR A 112 25.75 10.94 -38.24
N ARG A 113 25.93 12.26 -38.45
CA ARG A 113 25.10 13.03 -39.40
C ARG A 113 25.26 12.54 -40.85
N PRO A 114 26.48 12.35 -41.39
CA PRO A 114 26.69 11.71 -42.69
C PRO A 114 26.06 10.31 -42.79
N LEU A 115 26.32 9.40 -41.85
CA LEU A 115 25.83 8.02 -41.86
C LEU A 115 24.30 7.95 -41.77
N ALA A 116 23.66 8.81 -40.96
CA ALA A 116 22.20 8.91 -40.90
C ALA A 116 21.58 9.47 -42.20
N THR A 117 22.29 10.36 -42.90
CA THR A 117 21.81 10.98 -44.16
C THR A 117 21.95 10.03 -45.36
N PHE A 118 22.92 9.11 -45.32
CA PHE A 118 23.18 8.12 -46.39
C PHE A 118 22.61 6.72 -46.12
N GLY A 119 21.68 6.58 -45.17
CA GLY A 119 20.98 5.31 -44.90
C GLY A 119 21.83 4.23 -44.20
N GLY A 120 22.84 4.63 -43.43
CA GLY A 120 23.67 3.73 -42.63
C GLY A 120 22.99 3.20 -41.35
N PHE A 121 21.78 3.68 -41.07
CA PHE A 121 20.91 3.25 -39.96
C PHE A 121 19.46 3.21 -40.45
N ASP A 122 18.65 2.33 -39.88
CA ASP A 122 17.22 2.32 -40.15
C ASP A 122 16.62 3.65 -39.72
N SER A 123 15.92 4.33 -40.63
CA SER A 123 15.24 5.58 -40.26
C SER A 123 14.11 5.24 -39.30
N PRO A 124 14.04 5.88 -38.11
CA PRO A 124 12.91 5.68 -37.22
C PRO A 124 11.62 6.06 -37.96
N ILE A 125 10.54 5.36 -37.64
CA ILE A 125 9.18 5.70 -38.09
C ILE A 125 8.90 7.20 -37.87
N SER A 126 8.11 7.83 -38.73
CA SER A 126 7.78 9.25 -38.53
C SER A 126 6.88 9.42 -37.31
N GLN A 127 6.88 10.61 -36.69
CA GLN A 127 5.95 10.89 -35.58
C GLN A 127 4.48 10.73 -36.02
N ALA A 128 4.15 11.05 -37.26
CA ALA A 128 2.80 10.88 -37.80
C ALA A 128 2.43 9.39 -37.90
N ASP A 129 3.31 8.57 -38.46
CA ASP A 129 3.08 7.13 -38.60
C ASP A 129 3.05 6.42 -37.23
N PHE A 130 3.85 6.90 -36.26
CA PHE A 130 3.76 6.44 -34.86
C PHE A 130 2.36 6.70 -34.28
N LEU A 131 1.84 7.93 -34.39
CA LEU A 131 0.50 8.26 -33.89
C LEU A 131 -0.61 7.47 -34.59
N HIS A 132 -0.40 7.06 -35.85
CA HIS A 132 -1.33 6.20 -36.60
C HIS A 132 -1.14 4.70 -36.37
N THR A 133 -0.18 4.29 -35.55
CA THR A 133 0.05 2.88 -35.23
C THR A 133 -1.16 2.32 -34.48
N PRO A 134 -1.72 1.17 -34.90
CA PRO A 134 -2.85 0.55 -34.23
C PRO A 134 -2.46 0.03 -32.84
N VAL A 135 -3.34 0.23 -31.86
CA VAL A 135 -3.29 -0.35 -30.51
C VAL A 135 -4.28 -1.53 -30.47
N TYR A 136 -3.88 -2.61 -29.81
CA TYR A 136 -4.63 -3.87 -29.80
C TYR A 136 -5.02 -4.31 -28.39
N SER A 137 -6.15 -5.01 -28.32
CA SER A 137 -6.52 -5.88 -27.20
C SER A 137 -6.66 -7.31 -27.72
N GLY A 138 -5.77 -8.20 -27.27
CA GLY A 138 -5.44 -9.43 -27.95
C GLY A 138 -4.99 -9.14 -29.39
N THR A 139 -5.73 -9.67 -30.36
CA THR A 139 -5.51 -9.44 -31.79
C THR A 139 -6.48 -8.42 -32.39
N THR A 140 -7.36 -7.82 -31.58
CA THR A 140 -8.41 -6.89 -32.05
C THR A 140 -7.92 -5.45 -31.95
N PRO A 141 -7.94 -4.65 -33.04
CA PRO A 141 -7.58 -3.25 -32.97
C PRO A 141 -8.65 -2.46 -32.18
N VAL A 142 -8.20 -1.64 -31.22
CA VAL A 142 -9.08 -0.88 -30.31
C VAL A 142 -8.91 0.64 -30.43
N GLY A 143 -7.91 1.10 -31.17
CA GLY A 143 -7.64 2.52 -31.43
C GLY A 143 -6.29 2.71 -32.11
N GLN A 144 -5.84 3.95 -32.19
CA GLN A 144 -4.48 4.30 -32.62
C GLN A 144 -3.71 4.94 -31.47
N VAL A 145 -2.39 4.89 -31.52
CA VAL A 145 -1.51 5.49 -30.51
C VAL A 145 -1.90 6.94 -30.19
N GLY A 146 -2.27 7.74 -31.19
CA GLY A 146 -2.70 9.13 -30.98
C GLY A 146 -3.87 9.29 -30.01
N ASP A 147 -4.84 8.38 -30.04
CA ASP A 147 -6.03 8.42 -29.17
C ASP A 147 -5.61 8.22 -27.70
N PHE A 148 -4.72 7.24 -27.46
CA PHE A 148 -4.21 6.93 -26.12
C PHE A 148 -3.24 8.00 -25.61
N GLU A 149 -2.34 8.52 -26.45
CA GLU A 149 -1.42 9.60 -26.07
C GLU A 149 -2.16 10.89 -25.69
N GLU A 150 -3.29 11.17 -26.35
CA GLU A 150 -4.16 12.29 -25.98
C GLU A 150 -4.83 12.06 -24.64
N GLN A 151 -5.46 10.89 -24.44
CA GLN A 151 -6.13 10.53 -23.19
C GLN A 151 -5.17 10.53 -21.99
N LEU A 152 -3.93 10.07 -22.18
CA LEU A 152 -2.89 10.03 -21.14
C LEU A 152 -2.18 11.39 -20.94
N GLY A 153 -2.52 12.42 -21.73
CA GLY A 153 -1.89 13.74 -21.62
C GLY A 153 -0.42 13.79 -22.08
N HIS A 154 0.01 12.84 -22.92
CA HIS A 154 1.36 12.73 -23.48
C HIS A 154 1.64 13.75 -24.60
N THR A 155 0.63 14.50 -25.06
CA THR A 155 0.67 15.42 -26.21
C THR A 155 1.73 16.53 -26.14
N THR A 156 2.36 16.75 -24.99
CA THR A 156 3.45 17.73 -24.78
C THR A 156 4.87 17.17 -24.99
N LEU A 157 5.05 15.87 -25.23
CA LEU A 157 6.38 15.24 -25.37
C LEU A 157 7.03 15.44 -26.76
N ALA A 158 6.30 16.02 -27.72
CA ALA A 158 6.77 16.24 -29.09
C ALA A 158 7.90 17.29 -29.24
N THR A 159 8.22 18.08 -28.21
CA THR A 159 9.16 19.22 -28.31
C THR A 159 10.48 19.08 -27.53
N GLN A 160 10.69 18.02 -26.76
CA GLN A 160 11.94 17.83 -25.99
C GLN A 160 12.79 16.65 -26.51
N ALA A 161 13.27 16.76 -27.75
CA ALA A 161 14.23 15.82 -28.34
C ALA A 161 15.60 15.76 -27.61
N ASN A 162 15.86 16.68 -26.66
CA ASN A 162 17.18 16.83 -26.02
C ASN A 162 17.19 16.51 -24.52
N ASN A 163 16.08 16.07 -23.92
CA ASN A 163 16.10 15.68 -22.51
C ASN A 163 15.21 14.46 -22.27
N VAL A 164 15.71 13.33 -22.79
CA VAL A 164 15.11 12.01 -22.66
C VAL A 164 14.85 11.67 -21.18
N ALA A 165 15.65 12.18 -20.23
CA ALA A 165 15.47 11.92 -18.79
C ALA A 165 14.28 12.64 -18.13
N SER A 166 13.91 13.87 -18.54
CA SER A 166 12.75 14.59 -17.97
C SER A 166 11.42 14.19 -18.62
N ALA A 167 11.53 13.53 -19.77
CA ALA A 167 10.49 12.97 -20.61
C ALA A 167 9.57 11.94 -19.92
N TYR A 168 10.19 11.23 -18.97
CA TYR A 168 10.12 9.79 -18.90
C TYR A 168 9.17 9.27 -17.81
N TYR A 169 8.85 10.10 -16.82
CA TYR A 169 8.05 9.68 -15.67
C TYR A 169 7.23 10.87 -15.17
N ARG A 170 6.16 11.20 -15.91
CA ARG A 170 4.94 11.59 -15.20
C ARG A 170 4.36 10.28 -14.71
N ASN A 171 4.15 10.19 -13.39
CA ASN A 171 3.48 9.09 -12.72
C ASN A 171 2.34 8.61 -13.62
N LEU A 172 2.15 7.28 -13.72
CA LEU A 172 0.86 6.76 -14.16
C LEU A 172 -0.22 7.61 -13.48
N PRO A 173 -1.22 8.09 -14.23
CA PRO A 173 -2.26 8.94 -13.66
C PRO A 173 -2.72 8.30 -12.37
N GLY A 174 -2.72 9.06 -11.27
CA GLY A 174 -3.03 8.52 -9.95
C GLY A 174 -4.32 7.73 -10.05
N GLU A 175 -4.40 6.61 -9.33
CA GLU A 175 -5.46 5.59 -9.41
C GLU A 175 -6.91 6.13 -9.28
N ASN A 176 -7.07 7.41 -8.98
CA ASN A 176 -8.32 8.14 -8.90
C ASN A 176 -9.00 8.40 -10.27
N ASP A 177 -8.34 8.08 -11.39
CA ASP A 177 -8.97 8.06 -12.72
C ASP A 177 -8.87 6.65 -13.34
N GLU A 178 -9.77 5.77 -12.92
CA GLU A 178 -9.86 4.39 -13.41
C GLU A 178 -9.93 4.29 -14.94
N ALA A 179 -10.56 5.27 -15.61
CA ALA A 179 -10.68 5.27 -17.07
C ALA A 179 -9.31 5.51 -17.74
N THR A 180 -8.51 6.41 -17.19
CA THR A 180 -7.16 6.68 -17.68
C THR A 180 -6.19 5.55 -17.33
N LEU A 181 -6.32 4.93 -16.15
CA LEU A 181 -5.59 3.71 -15.80
C LEU A 181 -5.95 2.57 -16.76
N ALA A 182 -7.24 2.33 -17.03
CA ALA A 182 -7.70 1.32 -17.99
C ALA A 182 -7.08 1.52 -19.39
N ALA A 183 -7.09 2.76 -19.88
CA ALA A 183 -6.51 3.11 -21.17
C ALA A 183 -5.00 2.83 -21.21
N SER A 184 -4.28 3.18 -20.13
CA SER A 184 -2.83 2.90 -20.03
C SER A 184 -2.54 1.40 -20.08
N LEU A 185 -3.30 0.57 -19.36
CA LEU A 185 -3.12 -0.87 -19.32
C LEU A 185 -3.39 -1.52 -20.68
N VAL A 186 -4.43 -1.05 -21.39
CA VAL A 186 -4.72 -1.47 -22.77
C VAL A 186 -3.56 -1.12 -23.70
N TYR A 187 -3.09 0.13 -23.63
CA TYR A 187 -2.00 0.61 -24.47
C TYR A 187 -0.68 -0.14 -24.25
N TYR A 188 -0.39 -0.51 -23.01
CA TYR A 188 0.90 -1.08 -22.63
C TYR A 188 0.99 -2.60 -22.71
N TYR A 189 -0.11 -3.30 -22.43
CA TYR A 189 -0.02 -4.74 -22.13
C TYR A 189 -1.01 -5.61 -22.90
N MET A 190 -2.08 -5.03 -23.45
CA MET A 190 -3.17 -5.85 -23.98
C MET A 190 -2.92 -6.38 -25.40
N GLY A 191 -1.91 -5.90 -26.13
CA GLY A 191 -1.56 -6.45 -27.44
C GLY A 191 -1.01 -7.87 -27.36
N ALA A 192 -1.49 -8.77 -28.22
CA ALA A 192 -0.96 -10.13 -28.31
C ALA A 192 0.44 -10.13 -28.91
N LEU A 193 1.37 -10.81 -28.23
CA LEU A 193 2.76 -10.89 -28.65
C LEU A 193 2.97 -11.96 -29.74
N ASP A 194 3.59 -11.56 -30.85
CA ASP A 194 4.00 -12.49 -31.92
C ASP A 194 5.23 -13.30 -31.48
N PRO A 195 5.24 -14.64 -31.58
CA PRO A 195 6.45 -15.45 -31.35
C PRO A 195 7.68 -15.03 -32.18
N ASN A 196 7.46 -14.42 -33.35
CA ASN A 196 8.51 -13.89 -34.22
C ASN A 196 8.78 -12.40 -34.00
N HIS A 197 8.26 -11.80 -32.93
CA HIS A 197 8.48 -10.40 -32.61
C HIS A 197 9.99 -10.08 -32.57
N HIS A 198 10.41 -9.00 -33.24
CA HIS A 198 11.82 -8.69 -33.45
C HIS A 198 12.59 -8.54 -32.12
N LYS A 199 11.99 -7.92 -31.10
CA LYS A 199 12.56 -7.84 -29.75
C LYS A 199 12.85 -9.22 -29.12
N ILE A 200 11.97 -10.22 -29.30
CA ILE A 200 12.24 -11.60 -28.84
C ILE A 200 13.47 -12.16 -29.56
N GLN A 201 13.52 -12.00 -30.89
CA GLN A 201 14.65 -12.48 -31.69
C GLN A 201 15.97 -11.80 -31.29
N SER A 202 15.94 -10.51 -30.97
CA SER A 202 17.10 -9.76 -30.45
C SER A 202 17.55 -10.25 -29.07
N LEU A 203 16.64 -10.60 -28.17
CA LEU A 203 16.98 -11.20 -26.87
C LEU A 203 17.64 -12.58 -27.05
N LEU A 204 17.08 -13.44 -27.90
CA LEU A 204 17.67 -14.74 -28.21
C LEU A 204 19.06 -14.60 -28.85
N ALA A 205 19.21 -13.68 -29.80
CA ALA A 205 20.51 -13.38 -30.42
C ALA A 205 21.53 -12.90 -29.38
N THR A 206 21.12 -12.01 -28.46
CA THR A 206 21.96 -11.55 -27.35
C THR A 206 22.43 -12.72 -26.49
N ALA A 207 21.52 -13.63 -26.12
CA ALA A 207 21.86 -14.80 -25.31
C ALA A 207 22.90 -15.70 -25.99
N ARG A 208 22.72 -15.98 -27.30
CA ARG A 208 23.69 -16.79 -28.08
C ARG A 208 25.07 -16.13 -28.11
N GLN A 209 25.10 -14.81 -28.25
CA GLN A 209 26.34 -14.05 -28.36
C GLN A 209 27.10 -13.97 -27.03
N LEU A 210 26.40 -13.75 -25.91
CA LEU A 210 26.99 -13.80 -24.57
C LEU A 210 27.57 -15.19 -24.29
N LYS A 211 26.80 -16.26 -24.57
CA LYS A 211 27.26 -17.65 -24.42
C LYS A 211 28.50 -17.95 -25.27
N ALA A 212 28.52 -17.50 -26.53
CA ALA A 212 29.70 -17.65 -27.41
C ALA A 212 30.93 -16.91 -26.88
N GLY A 213 30.72 -15.81 -26.15
CA GLY A 213 31.75 -15.05 -25.45
C GLY A 213 32.18 -15.63 -24.09
N GLY A 214 31.65 -16.77 -23.67
CA GLY A 214 31.93 -17.38 -22.36
C GLY A 214 31.20 -16.75 -21.17
N ILE A 215 30.21 -15.89 -21.44
CA ILE A 215 29.44 -15.15 -20.42
C ILE A 215 28.10 -15.84 -20.21
N LYS A 216 27.68 -16.08 -18.96
CA LYS A 216 26.39 -16.70 -18.65
C LYS A 216 25.27 -15.64 -18.61
N PRO A 217 24.33 -15.61 -19.56
CA PRO A 217 23.20 -14.71 -19.48
C PRO A 217 22.17 -15.21 -18.46
N ILE A 218 21.56 -14.28 -17.72
CA ILE A 218 20.40 -14.51 -16.86
C ILE A 218 19.29 -13.58 -17.35
N PHE A 219 18.17 -14.15 -17.77
CA PHE A 219 17.00 -13.37 -18.15
C PHE A 219 15.91 -13.52 -17.09
N TYR A 220 15.15 -12.45 -16.87
CA TYR A 220 13.91 -12.54 -16.11
C TYR A 220 12.83 -11.66 -16.73
N ILE A 221 11.57 -12.09 -16.68
CA ILE A 221 10.43 -11.22 -16.99
C ILE A 221 10.13 -10.39 -15.75
N SER A 222 10.11 -9.06 -15.86
CA SER A 222 9.91 -8.17 -14.72
C SER A 222 8.52 -8.37 -14.08
N PRO A 223 8.39 -8.26 -12.74
CA PRO A 223 7.10 -8.36 -12.07
C PRO A 223 6.10 -7.32 -12.56
N LEU A 224 4.82 -7.69 -12.53
CA LEU A 224 3.71 -6.83 -12.91
C LEU A 224 2.58 -6.94 -11.87
N ASN A 225 1.97 -5.81 -11.51
CA ASN A 225 0.81 -5.80 -10.61
C ASN A 225 -0.44 -6.26 -11.37
N THR A 226 -0.59 -7.57 -11.55
CA THR A 226 -1.69 -8.13 -12.35
C THR A 226 -3.04 -7.96 -11.70
N GLN A 227 -3.10 -7.92 -10.37
CA GLN A 227 -4.34 -7.69 -9.65
C GLN A 227 -4.88 -6.27 -9.87
N LEU A 228 -4.02 -5.26 -9.98
CA LEU A 228 -4.42 -3.91 -10.38
C LEU A 228 -5.00 -3.89 -11.78
N GLY A 229 -4.37 -4.61 -12.72
CA GLY A 229 -4.89 -4.74 -14.07
C GLY A 229 -6.23 -5.48 -14.13
N GLU A 230 -6.40 -6.53 -13.34
CA GLU A 230 -7.66 -7.29 -13.23
C GLU A 230 -8.78 -6.52 -12.53
N ARG A 231 -8.46 -5.66 -11.55
CA ARG A 231 -9.45 -4.75 -10.94
C ARG A 231 -10.12 -3.88 -12.01
N VAL A 232 -9.31 -3.36 -12.93
CA VAL A 232 -9.74 -2.34 -13.89
C VAL A 232 -10.28 -2.95 -15.18
N LEU A 233 -9.66 -4.01 -15.69
CA LEU A 233 -9.98 -4.63 -16.98
C LEU A 233 -10.61 -6.03 -16.87
N GLY A 234 -10.71 -6.58 -15.66
CA GLY A 234 -11.16 -7.95 -15.42
C GLY A 234 -10.08 -9.01 -15.72
N GLU A 235 -10.44 -10.29 -15.56
CA GLU A 235 -9.56 -11.45 -15.76
C GLU A 235 -8.93 -11.53 -17.18
N THR A 236 -9.46 -10.80 -18.15
CA THR A 236 -8.87 -10.72 -19.49
C THR A 236 -7.45 -10.13 -19.45
N PHE A 237 -7.16 -9.24 -18.50
CA PHE A 237 -5.82 -8.70 -18.31
C PHE A 237 -4.83 -9.82 -17.91
N GLY A 238 -5.10 -10.54 -16.82
CA GLY A 238 -4.25 -11.63 -16.36
C GLY A 238 -4.02 -12.69 -17.44
N ARG A 239 -5.09 -13.09 -18.15
CA ARG A 239 -4.98 -14.03 -19.29
C ARG A 239 -4.10 -13.52 -20.42
N GLN A 240 -4.13 -12.21 -20.71
CA GLN A 240 -3.32 -11.62 -21.77
C GLN A 240 -1.83 -11.54 -21.36
N ILE A 241 -1.54 -11.24 -20.09
CA ILE A 241 -0.19 -11.30 -19.54
C ILE A 241 0.34 -12.73 -19.56
N GLU A 242 -0.46 -13.72 -19.15
CA GLU A 242 -0.10 -15.13 -19.19
C GLU A 242 0.20 -15.59 -20.63
N ALA A 243 -0.64 -15.23 -21.60
CA ALA A 243 -0.41 -15.53 -23.00
C ALA A 243 0.89 -14.91 -23.54
N ASN A 244 1.15 -13.64 -23.23
CA ASN A 244 2.34 -12.93 -23.70
C ASN A 244 3.63 -13.48 -23.06
N THR A 245 3.60 -13.80 -21.76
CA THR A 245 4.75 -14.41 -21.08
C THR A 245 5.04 -15.83 -21.59
N ALA A 246 4.00 -16.63 -21.85
CA ALA A 246 4.15 -17.97 -22.42
C ALA A 246 4.83 -17.96 -23.81
N VAL A 247 4.56 -16.95 -24.64
CA VAL A 247 5.25 -16.76 -25.94
C VAL A 247 6.76 -16.56 -25.75
N ILE A 248 7.15 -15.72 -24.78
CA ILE A 248 8.57 -15.46 -24.46
C ILE A 248 9.22 -16.73 -23.89
N GLU A 249 8.57 -17.39 -22.93
CA GLU A 249 9.07 -18.62 -22.32
C GLU A 249 9.26 -19.74 -23.34
N GLN A 250 8.32 -19.91 -24.28
CA GLN A 250 8.42 -20.90 -25.34
C GLN A 250 9.62 -20.62 -26.26
N ALA A 251 9.82 -19.36 -26.64
CA ALA A 251 10.95 -18.94 -27.46
C ALA A 251 12.29 -19.23 -26.77
N PHE A 252 12.43 -18.90 -25.49
CA PHE A 252 13.64 -19.14 -24.70
C PHE A 252 13.92 -20.63 -24.47
N ARG A 253 12.87 -21.42 -24.19
CA ARG A 253 12.96 -22.87 -24.01
C ARG A 253 13.46 -23.57 -25.27
N SER A 254 13.00 -23.14 -26.45
CA SER A 254 13.44 -23.70 -27.73
C SER A 254 14.95 -23.57 -27.96
N GLU A 255 15.57 -22.57 -27.36
CA GLU A 255 17.00 -22.25 -27.46
C GLU A 255 17.82 -22.70 -26.23
N LYS A 256 17.19 -23.38 -25.27
CA LYS A 256 17.80 -23.82 -24.00
C LYS A 256 18.46 -22.65 -23.26
N ILE A 257 17.74 -21.53 -23.13
CA ILE A 257 18.15 -20.36 -22.36
C ILE A 257 17.29 -20.32 -21.10
N ASP A 258 17.93 -20.20 -19.94
CA ASP A 258 17.22 -20.05 -18.66
C ASP A 258 16.53 -18.69 -18.62
N LEU A 259 15.25 -18.70 -18.24
CA LEU A 259 14.40 -17.52 -18.08
C LEU A 259 13.63 -17.64 -16.77
N LEU A 260 13.77 -16.64 -15.91
CA LEU A 260 13.00 -16.54 -14.68
C LEU A 260 11.75 -15.70 -14.91
N ASN A 261 10.57 -16.31 -14.94
CA ASN A 261 9.34 -15.56 -15.10
C ASN A 261 8.87 -15.02 -13.74
N LEU A 262 9.00 -13.70 -13.52
CA LEU A 262 8.53 -13.05 -12.29
C LEU A 262 7.25 -12.23 -12.49
N ALA A 263 6.61 -12.31 -13.66
CA ALA A 263 5.46 -11.46 -13.99
C ALA A 263 4.31 -11.56 -12.97
N PHE A 264 4.15 -12.72 -12.34
CA PHE A 264 3.12 -13.01 -11.33
C PHE A 264 3.71 -13.34 -9.95
N ALA A 265 5.00 -13.06 -9.74
CA ALA A 265 5.72 -13.51 -8.54
C ALA A 265 5.46 -12.65 -7.30
N LEU A 266 4.93 -11.43 -7.47
CA LEU A 266 4.77 -10.46 -6.41
C LEU A 266 3.30 -10.07 -6.22
N GLU A 267 2.91 -9.99 -4.96
CA GLU A 267 1.63 -9.43 -4.54
C GLU A 267 1.58 -7.89 -4.70
N PRO A 268 0.38 -7.28 -4.78
CA PRO A 268 0.23 -5.87 -5.11
C PRO A 268 0.94 -4.88 -4.17
N TYR A 269 1.02 -5.19 -2.87
CA TYR A 269 1.69 -4.33 -1.88
C TYR A 269 3.22 -4.22 -2.08
N TYR A 270 3.82 -5.01 -2.97
CA TYR A 270 5.21 -4.85 -3.37
C TYR A 270 5.42 -3.77 -4.42
N PHE A 271 4.36 -3.24 -5.01
CA PHE A 271 4.42 -2.25 -6.08
C PHE A 271 4.08 -0.85 -5.58
N VAL A 272 4.70 0.15 -6.22
CA VAL A 272 4.34 1.57 -6.08
C VAL A 272 3.26 1.93 -7.11
N ASP A 273 3.25 1.23 -8.24
CA ASP A 273 2.24 1.38 -9.29
C ASP A 273 2.02 0.05 -10.04
N THR A 274 1.87 0.05 -11.37
CA THR A 274 1.69 -1.17 -12.15
C THR A 274 2.97 -2.00 -12.29
N GLU A 275 4.15 -1.37 -12.37
CA GLU A 275 5.42 -2.06 -12.70
C GLU A 275 6.60 -1.66 -11.78
N HIS A 276 6.52 -0.52 -11.10
CA HIS A 276 7.57 -0.06 -10.20
C HIS A 276 7.43 -0.68 -8.81
N LEU A 277 8.57 -0.99 -8.19
CA LEU A 277 8.64 -1.77 -6.96
C LEU A 277 9.00 -0.90 -5.77
N THR A 278 8.38 -1.19 -4.63
CA THR A 278 8.85 -0.77 -3.30
C THR A 278 10.25 -1.35 -3.03
N GLU A 279 10.96 -0.86 -2.01
CA GLU A 279 12.22 -1.48 -1.58
C GLU A 279 12.06 -2.99 -1.31
N ASN A 280 10.98 -3.39 -0.64
CA ASN A 280 10.71 -4.80 -0.36
C ASN A 280 10.44 -5.59 -1.67
N GLY A 281 9.76 -5.00 -2.65
CA GLY A 281 9.56 -5.62 -3.96
C GLY A 281 10.88 -5.81 -4.72
N LYS A 282 11.76 -4.80 -4.68
CA LYS A 282 13.13 -4.91 -5.23
C LYS A 282 13.92 -6.00 -4.51
N ALA A 283 13.78 -6.13 -3.19
CA ALA A 283 14.43 -7.18 -2.42
C ALA A 283 13.97 -8.57 -2.85
N GLN A 284 12.68 -8.80 -3.12
CA GLN A 284 12.18 -10.09 -3.63
C GLN A 284 12.80 -10.45 -4.98
N VAL A 285 12.91 -9.49 -5.91
CA VAL A 285 13.58 -9.71 -7.20
C VAL A 285 15.07 -10.02 -7.01
N ALA A 286 15.76 -9.25 -6.15
CA ALA A 286 17.17 -9.48 -5.84
C ALA A 286 17.41 -10.84 -5.19
N GLU A 287 16.54 -11.29 -4.28
CA GLU A 287 16.61 -12.62 -3.64
C GLU A 287 16.43 -13.76 -4.65
N ALA A 288 15.47 -13.63 -5.59
CA ALA A 288 15.28 -14.61 -6.65
C ALA A 288 16.52 -14.71 -7.56
N LEU A 289 17.10 -13.57 -7.95
CA LEU A 289 18.34 -13.52 -8.73
C LEU A 289 19.54 -14.09 -7.95
N ALA A 290 19.70 -13.71 -6.68
CA ALA A 290 20.79 -14.20 -5.83
C ALA A 290 20.72 -15.72 -5.65
N THR A 291 19.52 -16.27 -5.46
CA THR A 291 19.29 -17.71 -5.36
C THR A 291 19.72 -18.43 -6.63
N LEU A 292 19.33 -17.91 -7.80
CA LEU A 292 19.74 -18.45 -9.10
C LEU A 292 21.27 -18.38 -9.32
N ILE A 293 21.92 -17.30 -8.85
CA ILE A 293 23.36 -17.11 -8.99
C ILE A 293 24.15 -18.06 -8.07
N LYS A 294 23.65 -18.30 -6.86
CA LYS A 294 24.25 -19.21 -5.86
C LYS A 294 24.05 -20.69 -6.19
N ALA A 295 23.02 -21.04 -6.95
CA ALA A 295 22.77 -22.41 -7.36
C ALA A 295 23.97 -22.97 -8.15
N ALA A 296 24.46 -24.15 -7.74
CA ALA A 296 25.51 -24.87 -8.46
C ALA A 296 25.06 -25.19 -9.90
N PRO A 297 25.98 -25.38 -10.87
CA PRO A 297 25.60 -25.78 -12.22
C PRO A 297 25.03 -27.21 -12.21
N SER A 298 23.73 -27.32 -12.02
CA SER A 298 22.94 -28.54 -12.23
C SER A 298 21.70 -28.18 -13.05
N GLU A 299 21.33 -29.11 -13.95
CA GLU A 299 20.26 -29.13 -14.97
C GLU A 299 19.17 -28.04 -15.00
N PRO A 300 18.65 -27.69 -16.20
CA PRO A 300 17.68 -26.60 -16.38
C PRO A 300 16.48 -26.74 -15.44
N LEU A 301 16.21 -25.65 -14.71
CA LEU A 301 15.09 -25.53 -13.79
C LEU A 301 13.78 -25.64 -14.57
N THR A 302 13.19 -26.83 -14.60
CA THR A 302 11.75 -26.97 -14.83
C THR A 302 11.03 -26.44 -13.61
N SER A 303 10.14 -25.47 -13.84
CA SER A 303 8.99 -25.07 -13.01
C SER A 303 8.93 -25.70 -11.63
N THR A 304 9.02 -24.87 -10.59
CA THR A 304 8.49 -25.20 -9.26
C THR A 304 7.08 -25.75 -9.44
N GLN A 305 6.93 -27.04 -9.12
CA GLN A 305 5.63 -27.64 -8.90
C GLN A 305 4.98 -26.92 -7.72
N SER A 306 3.74 -26.52 -7.94
CA SER A 306 2.79 -26.29 -6.87
C SER A 306 2.74 -27.51 -5.98
N ASP A 307 2.98 -27.34 -4.68
CA ASP A 307 2.57 -28.32 -3.69
C ASP A 307 1.03 -28.36 -3.71
N GLN A 308 0.50 -29.38 -4.39
CA GLN A 308 -0.85 -29.85 -4.18
C GLN A 308 -0.88 -30.66 -2.89
N SER A 309 -1.61 -30.17 -1.89
CA SER A 309 -2.31 -31.05 -0.94
C SER A 309 -3.81 -30.78 -1.00
N ASP A 310 -4.51 -31.69 -1.66
CA ASP A 310 -5.95 -32.01 -1.64
C ASP A 310 -6.97 -30.92 -1.99
N ALA A 311 -7.05 -30.59 -3.29
CA ALA A 311 -8.28 -30.14 -3.92
C ALA A 311 -9.17 -31.35 -4.25
N ALA A 312 -10.25 -31.54 -3.48
CA ALA A 312 -11.34 -32.41 -3.89
C ALA A 312 -12.05 -31.79 -5.10
N GLN A 313 -12.04 -32.52 -6.21
CA GLN A 313 -12.62 -32.18 -7.51
C GLN A 313 -14.09 -31.71 -7.42
N VAL A 314 -14.41 -30.58 -8.05
CA VAL A 314 -15.72 -30.35 -8.68
C VAL A 314 -15.51 -29.70 -10.05
N ALA A 315 -15.93 -30.42 -11.09
CA ALA A 315 -15.82 -30.06 -12.50
C ALA A 315 -16.79 -28.91 -12.90
N PRO A 316 -16.53 -28.21 -14.02
CA PRO A 316 -17.31 -27.04 -14.43
C PRO A 316 -18.61 -27.46 -15.12
N GLY A 317 -19.73 -26.95 -14.63
CA GLY A 317 -21.06 -27.15 -15.22
C GLY A 317 -21.76 -25.82 -15.44
N SER A 318 -21.89 -25.43 -16.70
CA SER A 318 -22.73 -24.34 -17.17
C SER A 318 -24.19 -24.54 -16.73
N ALA A 319 -24.82 -23.52 -16.15
CA ALA A 319 -26.27 -23.30 -16.26
C ALA A 319 -26.64 -21.86 -15.88
N ILE A 320 -26.94 -21.07 -16.90
CA ILE A 320 -27.78 -19.87 -16.79
C ILE A 320 -29.18 -20.36 -16.41
N ALA A 321 -29.75 -19.83 -15.33
CA ALA A 321 -31.18 -19.93 -15.06
C ALA A 321 -31.71 -18.58 -14.56
N GLN A 322 -32.28 -17.81 -15.48
CA GLN A 322 -33.27 -16.79 -15.15
C GLN A 322 -34.47 -17.49 -14.49
N ILE A 323 -34.88 -17.02 -13.31
CA ILE A 323 -36.22 -17.30 -12.78
C ILE A 323 -36.86 -15.96 -12.42
N THR A 324 -37.65 -15.46 -13.37
CA THR A 324 -38.75 -14.55 -13.12
C THR A 324 -39.93 -15.33 -12.55
N SER A 325 -40.44 -14.95 -11.37
CA SER A 325 -41.88 -14.79 -11.08
C SER A 325 -42.17 -14.55 -9.58
N PRO A 326 -43.31 -13.92 -9.26
CA PRO A 326 -43.55 -13.29 -7.96
C PRO A 326 -44.15 -14.28 -6.96
N LEU A 327 -43.74 -14.19 -5.69
CA LEU A 327 -44.39 -14.86 -4.57
C LEU A 327 -44.99 -13.80 -3.65
N THR A 328 -46.29 -13.60 -3.81
CA THR A 328 -47.18 -13.01 -2.82
C THR A 328 -47.23 -13.92 -1.60
N ALA A 329 -46.63 -13.49 -0.49
CA ALA A 329 -46.82 -14.11 0.82
C ALA A 329 -47.66 -13.17 1.70
N THR A 330 -48.84 -13.66 2.07
CA THR A 330 -49.78 -13.04 2.99
C THR A 330 -49.19 -12.95 4.40
N ILE A 331 -49.09 -11.72 4.92
CA ILE A 331 -48.70 -11.43 6.30
C ILE A 331 -49.89 -11.75 7.21
N SER A 332 -49.74 -12.74 8.11
CA SER A 332 -50.62 -12.90 9.26
C SER A 332 -50.02 -12.11 10.42
N ALA A 333 -50.74 -11.07 10.85
CA ALA A 333 -50.36 -10.22 11.97
C ALA A 333 -50.58 -10.97 13.29
N ALA A 334 -49.49 -11.28 14.00
CA ALA A 334 -49.52 -11.56 15.43
C ALA A 334 -48.80 -10.41 16.15
N SER A 335 -49.59 -9.56 16.82
CA SER A 335 -49.10 -8.43 17.61
C SER A 335 -48.49 -8.95 18.93
N VAL A 336 -47.17 -8.85 19.05
CA VAL A 336 -46.49 -8.85 20.35
C VAL A 336 -45.77 -7.51 20.45
N GLY A 337 -46.31 -6.61 21.28
CA GLY A 337 -45.74 -5.28 21.48
C GLY A 337 -44.38 -5.35 22.17
N PRO A 338 -43.43 -4.44 21.86
CA PRO A 338 -42.18 -4.35 22.57
C PRO A 338 -42.43 -3.83 23.99
N THR A 339 -41.91 -4.55 24.97
CA THR A 339 -41.81 -4.06 26.35
C THR A 339 -40.64 -3.07 26.40
N PRO A 340 -40.79 -1.86 26.98
CA PRO A 340 -39.69 -0.90 27.02
C PRO A 340 -38.61 -1.40 27.97
N THR A 341 -37.46 -1.78 27.43
CA THR A 341 -36.22 -1.96 28.18
C THR A 341 -35.77 -0.60 28.71
N GLY A 342 -35.70 -0.48 30.04
CA GLY A 342 -35.46 0.77 30.76
C GLY A 342 -34.13 1.43 30.40
N ALA A 343 -34.13 2.76 30.51
CA ALA A 343 -32.95 3.61 30.39
C ALA A 343 -31.84 3.12 31.34
N HIS A 344 -30.68 2.80 30.76
CA HIS A 344 -29.47 2.46 31.51
C HIS A 344 -28.76 3.74 31.94
N VAL A 345 -28.67 4.00 33.24
CA VAL A 345 -27.87 5.10 33.79
C VAL A 345 -26.42 4.67 33.88
N VAL A 346 -25.55 5.28 33.06
CA VAL A 346 -24.09 5.12 33.12
C VAL A 346 -23.60 5.70 34.46
N ARG A 347 -23.19 4.85 35.40
CA ARG A 347 -22.82 5.28 36.76
C ARG A 347 -21.43 5.96 36.74
N ARG A 348 -21.41 7.25 37.09
CA ARG A 348 -20.24 8.16 37.11
C ARG A 348 -19.06 7.62 37.93
N THR A 349 -17.91 7.43 37.28
CA THR A 349 -16.60 7.23 37.93
C THR A 349 -15.74 8.49 37.77
N ASN A 350 -15.35 9.14 38.88
CA ASN A 350 -14.35 10.22 38.97
C ASN A 350 -14.43 11.39 37.94
N GLY A 351 -15.60 11.63 37.34
CA GLY A 351 -15.79 12.68 36.34
C GLY A 351 -15.25 12.34 34.94
N ALA A 352 -14.75 11.12 34.71
CA ALA A 352 -14.33 10.67 33.37
C ALA A 352 -15.53 10.67 32.40
N GLY A 353 -15.34 11.20 31.20
CA GLY A 353 -16.39 11.46 30.22
C GLY A 353 -17.31 12.63 30.55
N SER A 354 -17.07 13.42 31.61
CA SER A 354 -17.90 14.61 31.86
C SER A 354 -17.65 15.68 30.82
N VAL A 355 -18.70 16.20 30.18
CA VAL A 355 -18.60 17.28 29.19
C VAL A 355 -18.48 18.63 29.88
N THR A 356 -17.35 19.30 29.70
CA THR A 356 -17.00 20.57 30.38
C THR A 356 -17.21 21.80 29.50
N ALA A 357 -17.17 21.66 28.18
CA ALA A 357 -17.52 22.73 27.24
C ALA A 357 -18.18 22.15 25.99
N VAL A 358 -19.03 22.95 25.36
CA VAL A 358 -19.77 22.61 24.14
C VAL A 358 -19.76 23.81 23.21
N GLU A 359 -19.52 23.56 21.94
CA GLU A 359 -19.66 24.50 20.83
C GLU A 359 -20.50 23.82 19.75
N SER A 360 -21.63 24.43 19.35
CA SER A 360 -22.39 23.97 18.19
C SER A 360 -21.66 24.43 16.93
N VAL A 361 -21.36 23.50 16.03
CA VAL A 361 -20.68 23.80 14.76
C VAL A 361 -21.71 24.08 13.67
N GLY A 362 -22.77 23.25 13.60
CA GLY A 362 -23.86 23.42 12.66
C GLY A 362 -24.50 22.09 12.26
N THR A 363 -25.52 22.21 11.41
CA THR A 363 -26.25 21.07 10.82
C THR A 363 -25.78 20.86 9.38
N PHE A 364 -25.57 19.61 9.01
CA PHE A 364 -25.10 19.19 7.69
C PHE A 364 -26.15 18.30 7.02
N GLU A 365 -26.25 18.41 5.69
CA GLU A 365 -27.18 17.64 4.85
C GLU A 365 -26.41 16.68 3.92
N PRO A 366 -25.66 15.69 4.45
CA PRO A 366 -24.95 14.73 3.62
C PRO A 366 -25.93 13.77 2.92
N VAL A 367 -25.43 13.03 1.92
CA VAL A 367 -26.18 11.93 1.30
C VAL A 367 -26.34 10.79 2.31
N GLY A 368 -27.57 10.54 2.75
CA GLY A 368 -27.88 9.51 3.73
C GLY A 368 -29.33 9.55 4.19
N ASN A 369 -29.63 8.84 5.28
CA ASN A 369 -30.97 8.76 5.84
C ASN A 369 -31.29 9.92 6.79
N TYR A 370 -30.27 10.59 7.33
CA TYR A 370 -30.41 11.65 8.32
C TYR A 370 -29.54 12.86 7.98
N PHE A 371 -30.05 14.06 8.26
CA PHE A 371 -29.20 15.22 8.49
C PHE A 371 -28.42 15.03 9.79
N VAL A 372 -27.34 15.77 9.96
CA VAL A 372 -26.39 15.55 11.06
C VAL A 372 -26.07 16.86 11.75
N ASP A 373 -26.35 16.93 13.05
CA ASP A 373 -25.85 18.00 13.92
C ASP A 373 -24.43 17.68 14.37
N LEU A 374 -23.56 18.69 14.29
CA LEU A 374 -22.17 18.61 14.69
C LEU A 374 -21.89 19.52 15.89
N TYR A 375 -21.32 18.93 16.93
CA TYR A 375 -20.85 19.64 18.12
C TYR A 375 -19.38 19.39 18.34
N ARG A 376 -18.66 20.42 18.78
CA ARG A 376 -17.34 20.27 19.39
C ARG A 376 -17.49 20.25 20.90
N ILE A 377 -16.93 19.24 21.54
CA ILE A 377 -16.99 19.08 22.99
C ILE A 377 -15.60 19.07 23.61
N ARG A 378 -15.50 19.58 24.84
CA ARG A 378 -14.41 19.23 25.76
C ARG A 378 -14.93 18.24 26.79
N TYR A 379 -14.18 17.19 27.03
CA TYR A 379 -14.52 16.18 28.03
C TYR A 379 -13.31 15.82 28.89
N ARG A 380 -13.59 15.38 30.11
CA ARG A 380 -12.55 14.91 31.02
C ARG A 380 -12.17 13.47 30.71
N THR A 381 -10.87 13.20 30.70
CA THR A 381 -10.27 11.86 30.70
C THR A 381 -9.12 11.85 31.71
N VAL A 382 -8.28 10.83 31.68
CA VAL A 382 -7.13 10.71 32.56
C VAL A 382 -5.86 10.35 31.79
N THR A 383 -4.73 10.79 32.31
CA THR A 383 -3.41 10.34 31.87
C THR A 383 -3.17 8.89 32.28
N ASP A 384 -2.00 8.35 31.91
CA ASP A 384 -1.63 6.99 32.27
C ASP A 384 -1.51 6.76 33.79
N ASP A 385 -1.07 7.79 34.53
CA ASP A 385 -0.95 7.83 35.99
C ASP A 385 -2.22 8.31 36.70
N ASP A 386 -3.39 8.20 36.04
CA ASP A 386 -4.72 8.50 36.59
C ASP A 386 -4.95 9.98 36.97
N ARG A 387 -4.15 10.91 36.45
CA ARG A 387 -4.39 12.36 36.65
C ARG A 387 -5.48 12.85 35.69
N PRO A 388 -6.48 13.61 36.17
CA PRO A 388 -7.50 14.20 35.30
C PRO A 388 -6.92 15.20 34.31
N VAL A 389 -7.31 15.08 33.05
CA VAL A 389 -6.99 16.02 31.95
C VAL A 389 -8.23 16.24 31.08
N GLU A 390 -8.23 17.28 30.25
CA GLU A 390 -9.28 17.51 29.25
C GLU A 390 -8.79 17.13 27.85
N ALA A 391 -9.69 16.61 27.04
CA ALA A 391 -9.49 16.37 25.62
C ALA A 391 -10.68 16.91 24.82
N ARG A 392 -10.49 17.15 23.53
CA ARG A 392 -11.57 17.53 22.60
C ARG A 392 -12.09 16.36 21.79
N ALA A 393 -13.33 16.46 21.36
CA ALA A 393 -13.93 15.58 20.37
C ALA A 393 -14.91 16.35 19.48
N TYR A 394 -15.12 15.86 18.26
CA TYR A 394 -16.34 16.15 17.50
C TYR A 394 -17.39 15.07 17.79
N LEU A 395 -18.64 15.49 17.92
CA LEU A 395 -19.80 14.64 18.12
C LEU A 395 -20.79 14.91 16.99
N TYR A 396 -21.07 13.88 16.20
CA TYR A 396 -21.99 13.88 15.06
C TYR A 396 -23.26 13.14 15.47
N ILE A 397 -24.40 13.81 15.42
CA ILE A 397 -25.67 13.28 15.92
C ILE A 397 -26.71 13.31 14.79
N PRO A 398 -27.35 12.18 14.46
CA PRO A 398 -28.47 12.16 13.52
C PRO A 398 -29.58 13.09 13.99
N LEU A 399 -30.13 13.89 13.07
CA LEU A 399 -31.24 14.78 13.35
C LEU A 399 -32.56 14.02 13.20
N THR A 400 -33.31 13.87 14.30
CA THR A 400 -34.65 13.26 14.29
C THR A 400 -35.64 14.12 15.06
N ALA A 401 -36.86 14.25 14.52
CA ALA A 401 -37.94 14.96 15.19
C ALA A 401 -38.64 14.13 16.27
N GLU A 402 -38.55 12.80 16.17
CA GLU A 402 -39.13 11.85 17.10
C GLU A 402 -38.01 11.05 17.81
N PRO A 403 -38.26 10.54 19.04
CA PRO A 403 -37.29 9.72 19.75
C PRO A 403 -36.92 8.47 18.96
N GLU A 404 -35.65 8.40 18.55
CA GLU A 404 -35.07 7.27 17.84
C GLU A 404 -33.74 6.90 18.49
N ALA A 405 -33.47 5.61 18.65
CA ALA A 405 -32.28 5.13 19.31
C ALA A 405 -31.22 4.75 18.28
N PHE A 406 -29.99 5.24 18.45
CA PHE A 406 -28.87 5.01 17.54
C PHE A 406 -27.67 4.33 18.23
N PRO A 407 -27.00 3.37 17.58
CA PRO A 407 -25.70 2.87 18.05
C PRO A 407 -24.65 3.99 18.08
N VAL A 408 -23.71 3.89 19.01
CA VAL A 408 -22.61 4.85 19.18
C VAL A 408 -21.34 4.31 18.56
N LEU A 409 -20.69 5.07 17.69
CA LEU A 409 -19.39 4.76 17.10
C LEU A 409 -18.34 5.72 17.67
N ALA A 410 -17.34 5.22 18.38
CA ALA A 410 -16.12 5.97 18.61
C ALA A 410 -15.10 5.63 17.54
N TYR A 411 -14.53 6.64 16.88
CA TYR A 411 -13.66 6.44 15.73
C TYR A 411 -12.29 7.11 15.91
N GLY A 412 -11.21 6.34 15.76
CA GLY A 412 -9.85 6.84 15.71
C GLY A 412 -9.41 7.14 14.27
N ASN A 413 -8.89 8.35 14.03
CA ASN A 413 -8.30 8.72 12.74
C ASN A 413 -6.94 8.05 12.50
N GLY A 414 -6.52 8.02 11.24
CA GLY A 414 -5.13 7.70 10.88
C GLY A 414 -4.17 8.81 11.30
N THR A 415 -2.87 8.57 11.12
CA THR A 415 -1.83 9.49 11.59
C THR A 415 -1.94 10.84 10.90
N THR A 416 -2.00 11.92 11.69
CA THR A 416 -1.94 13.31 11.19
C THR A 416 -0.61 13.97 11.53
N GLY A 417 0.02 13.54 12.62
CA GLY A 417 1.27 14.04 13.19
C GLY A 417 1.24 13.85 14.71
N ILE A 418 2.20 14.42 15.44
CA ILE A 418 2.23 14.32 16.92
C ILE A 418 2.26 15.67 17.64
N GLY A 419 2.45 16.76 16.89
CA GLY A 419 2.41 18.12 17.41
C GLY A 419 1.04 18.77 17.29
N PRO A 420 0.80 19.86 18.05
CA PRO A 420 -0.48 20.56 18.05
C PRO A 420 -0.87 21.14 16.69
N GLY A 421 0.12 21.49 15.84
CA GLY A 421 -0.13 21.95 14.47
C GLY A 421 -0.75 20.87 13.57
N CYS A 422 -0.65 19.60 13.96
CA CYS A 422 -1.14 18.44 13.23
C CYS A 422 -2.35 17.79 13.91
N ALA A 423 -3.10 18.54 14.72
CA ALA A 423 -4.24 18.01 15.46
C ALA A 423 -5.36 17.50 14.53
N PRO A 424 -5.87 16.26 14.69
CA PRO A 424 -6.88 15.71 13.80
C PRO A 424 -8.12 16.57 13.61
N LEU A 425 -8.65 17.15 14.69
CA LEU A 425 -9.85 18.00 14.59
C LEU A 425 -9.59 19.36 13.92
N ASP A 426 -8.33 19.71 13.64
CA ASP A 426 -7.99 20.92 12.92
C ASP A 426 -8.05 20.75 11.40
N GLU A 427 -8.22 19.52 10.89
CA GLU A 427 -8.48 19.23 9.48
C GLU A 427 -9.60 20.12 8.91
N ILE A 428 -10.71 20.25 9.66
CA ILE A 428 -11.86 21.11 9.28
C ILE A 428 -11.47 22.59 9.26
N ARG A 429 -10.79 23.07 10.32
CA ARG A 429 -10.52 24.50 10.52
C ARG A 429 -9.44 25.03 9.60
N GLN A 430 -8.44 24.19 9.29
CA GLN A 430 -7.31 24.55 8.44
C GLN A 430 -7.58 24.23 6.96
N GLY A 431 -8.65 23.49 6.64
CA GLY A 431 -8.90 22.99 5.29
C GLY A 431 -7.82 22.03 4.80
N ALA A 432 -7.11 21.38 5.75
CA ALA A 432 -6.12 20.38 5.45
C ALA A 432 -6.81 19.08 5.00
N ASN A 433 -6.14 18.27 4.19
CA ASN A 433 -6.62 16.95 3.80
C ASN A 433 -5.69 15.87 4.33
N TRP A 434 -5.83 15.52 5.61
CA TRP A 434 -5.05 14.46 6.27
C TRP A 434 -5.79 13.12 6.32
N GLY A 435 -6.78 12.94 5.43
CA GLY A 435 -7.52 11.69 5.31
C GLY A 435 -9.04 11.85 5.24
N GLY A 436 -9.59 13.07 5.07
CA GLY A 436 -11.04 13.28 4.92
C GLY A 436 -11.85 12.72 6.09
N ASN A 437 -11.29 12.75 7.30
CA ASN A 437 -11.89 12.12 8.48
C ASN A 437 -13.26 12.72 8.80
N HIS A 438 -13.39 14.05 8.66
CA HIS A 438 -14.67 14.73 8.87
C HIS A 438 -15.79 14.18 7.98
N TYR A 439 -15.53 14.04 6.67
CA TYR A 439 -16.52 13.52 5.72
C TYR A 439 -16.90 12.08 6.04
N GLN A 440 -15.91 11.25 6.38
CA GLN A 440 -16.19 9.88 6.78
C GLN A 440 -17.08 9.80 8.05
N MET A 441 -16.83 10.66 9.05
CA MET A 441 -17.64 10.68 10.28
C MET A 441 -19.07 11.18 10.02
N LEU A 442 -19.21 12.20 9.15
CA LEU A 442 -20.51 12.66 8.66
C LEU A 442 -21.28 11.54 7.97
N GLU A 443 -20.61 10.76 7.10
CA GLU A 443 -21.23 9.65 6.38
C GLU A 443 -21.69 8.55 7.33
N TYR A 444 -20.88 8.16 8.33
CA TYR A 444 -21.33 7.21 9.36
C TYR A 444 -22.57 7.75 10.10
N ALA A 445 -22.57 9.02 10.49
CA ALA A 445 -23.71 9.61 11.19
C ALA A 445 -24.98 9.64 10.32
N ALA A 446 -24.85 10.02 9.05
CA ALA A 446 -25.93 10.03 8.08
C ALA A 446 -26.55 8.64 7.83
N GLN A 447 -25.82 7.56 8.16
CA GLN A 447 -26.30 6.18 8.07
C GLN A 447 -27.00 5.67 9.33
N GLY A 448 -27.19 6.53 10.35
CA GLY A 448 -27.88 6.22 11.59
C GLY A 448 -26.94 5.79 12.73
N PHE A 449 -25.84 6.52 12.92
CA PHE A 449 -24.92 6.31 14.05
C PHE A 449 -24.70 7.63 14.79
N ILE A 450 -24.55 7.59 16.11
CA ILE A 450 -24.00 8.71 16.86
C ILE A 450 -22.49 8.53 16.86
N VAL A 451 -21.74 9.45 16.25
CA VAL A 451 -20.31 9.29 16.05
C VAL A 451 -19.55 10.26 16.96
N VAL A 452 -18.63 9.74 17.77
CA VAL A 452 -17.69 10.55 18.54
C VAL A 452 -16.26 10.35 18.00
N TRP A 453 -15.65 11.44 17.58
CA TRP A 453 -14.30 11.48 17.04
C TRP A 453 -13.39 12.27 17.99
N PRO A 454 -12.66 11.59 18.89
CA PRO A 454 -11.72 12.24 19.81
C PRO A 454 -10.49 12.78 19.09
N ASN A 455 -9.98 13.93 19.55
CA ASN A 455 -8.74 14.52 19.02
C ASN A 455 -7.50 13.70 19.41
N GLY A 456 -7.55 13.02 20.56
CA GLY A 456 -6.37 12.45 21.22
C GLY A 456 -5.78 13.41 22.26
N GLN A 457 -5.12 12.86 23.28
CA GLN A 457 -4.39 13.68 24.26
C GLN A 457 -3.14 14.30 23.62
N GLY A 458 -2.67 15.45 24.13
CA GLY A 458 -1.44 16.12 23.68
C GLY A 458 -1.58 17.00 22.41
N PHE A 459 -2.67 16.88 21.66
CA PHE A 459 -2.93 17.77 20.51
C PHE A 459 -3.52 19.14 20.89
N ASP A 460 -4.27 19.20 22.00
CA ASP A 460 -4.95 20.42 22.43
C ASP A 460 -4.05 21.38 23.22
N ASP A 461 -2.87 20.91 23.64
CA ASP A 461 -1.86 21.62 24.42
C ASP A 461 -0.51 21.65 23.67
N THR A 462 0.42 22.51 24.08
CA THR A 462 1.74 22.59 23.44
C THR A 462 2.76 21.58 23.97
N GLN A 463 2.57 21.07 25.19
CA GLN A 463 3.35 19.98 25.79
C GLN A 463 2.54 19.21 26.87
N PRO A 464 2.73 17.89 27.01
CA PRO A 464 3.57 17.02 26.18
C PRO A 464 2.95 16.78 24.78
N ALA A 465 3.76 16.28 23.85
CA ALA A 465 3.29 15.86 22.53
C ALA A 465 2.23 14.75 22.61
N HIS A 466 1.52 14.52 21.51
CA HIS A 466 0.58 13.40 21.41
C HIS A 466 1.30 12.07 21.73
N PRO A 467 0.81 11.28 22.71
CA PRO A 467 1.38 9.97 23.07
C PRO A 467 1.01 8.92 22.01
N TYR A 468 1.63 9.06 20.83
CA TYR A 468 1.40 8.24 19.64
C TYR A 468 1.74 6.76 19.90
N PHE A 469 0.77 5.87 19.63
CA PHE A 469 0.87 4.44 19.89
C PHE A 469 1.14 4.08 21.34
N ILE A 470 0.47 4.77 22.27
CA ILE A 470 0.45 4.41 23.69
C ILE A 470 -0.91 3.80 24.02
N ALA A 471 -0.99 2.47 24.01
CA ALA A 471 -2.25 1.72 24.03
C ALA A 471 -3.14 2.08 25.22
N LYS A 472 -2.58 2.17 26.43
CA LYS A 472 -3.35 2.52 27.63
C LYS A 472 -3.91 3.95 27.58
N ASN A 473 -3.16 4.90 27.03
CA ASN A 473 -3.61 6.29 26.87
C ASN A 473 -4.75 6.39 25.86
N GLU A 474 -4.56 5.80 24.68
CA GLU A 474 -5.55 5.82 23.60
C GLU A 474 -6.84 5.11 24.00
N ALA A 475 -6.73 3.96 24.69
CA ALA A 475 -7.89 3.24 25.19
C ALA A 475 -8.75 4.10 26.13
N ARG A 476 -8.13 4.77 27.10
CA ARG A 476 -8.83 5.60 28.08
C ARG A 476 -9.48 6.81 27.43
N THR A 477 -8.73 7.48 26.55
CA THR A 477 -9.22 8.63 25.78
C THR A 477 -10.44 8.27 24.94
N THR A 478 -10.38 7.17 24.20
CA THR A 478 -11.48 6.69 23.34
C THR A 478 -12.71 6.27 24.15
N LEU A 479 -12.53 5.50 25.23
CA LEU A 479 -13.66 5.05 26.07
C LEU A 479 -14.32 6.20 26.82
N ASP A 480 -13.54 7.19 27.27
CA ASP A 480 -14.09 8.40 27.90
C ASP A 480 -14.78 9.33 26.90
N ALA A 481 -14.36 9.33 25.63
CA ALA A 481 -15.08 10.02 24.56
C ALA A 481 -16.46 9.38 24.34
N VAL A 482 -16.57 8.05 24.38
CA VAL A 482 -17.87 7.35 24.36
C VAL A 482 -18.72 7.80 25.55
N ARG A 483 -18.19 7.76 26.78
CA ARG A 483 -18.92 8.27 27.96
C ARG A 483 -19.39 9.70 27.79
N ALA A 484 -18.56 10.56 27.18
CA ALA A 484 -18.90 11.94 26.89
C ALA A 484 -20.06 12.08 25.91
N ALA A 485 -20.13 11.23 24.87
CA ALA A 485 -21.25 11.20 23.94
C ALA A 485 -22.58 10.83 24.64
N TYR A 486 -22.58 9.79 25.50
CA TYR A 486 -23.76 9.44 26.30
C TYR A 486 -24.16 10.58 27.24
N ASN A 487 -23.22 11.09 28.04
CA ASN A 487 -23.48 12.18 28.97
C ASN A 487 -24.00 13.44 28.26
N PHE A 488 -23.48 13.78 27.09
CA PHE A 488 -23.94 14.93 26.31
C PHE A 488 -25.43 14.85 25.99
N ILE A 489 -25.89 13.69 25.51
CA ILE A 489 -27.26 13.50 25.06
C ILE A 489 -28.21 13.31 26.26
N GLU A 490 -27.81 12.51 27.25
CA GLU A 490 -28.61 12.26 28.46
C GLU A 490 -28.83 13.53 29.30
N GLU A 491 -27.87 14.48 29.27
CA GLU A 491 -28.00 15.79 29.90
C GLU A 491 -28.84 16.79 29.07
N GLY A 492 -29.39 16.37 27.93
CA GLY A 492 -30.26 17.19 27.09
C GLY A 492 -29.52 18.31 26.34
N ARG A 493 -28.23 18.15 26.06
CA ARG A 493 -27.42 19.18 25.39
C ARG A 493 -27.58 19.19 23.85
N ALA A 494 -28.17 18.14 23.29
CA ALA A 494 -28.53 18.02 21.87
C ALA A 494 -29.94 18.57 21.62
N ALA A 495 -30.15 19.87 21.80
CA ALA A 495 -31.49 20.45 21.90
C ALA A 495 -32.36 20.37 20.62
N GLU A 496 -31.74 20.21 19.45
CA GLU A 496 -32.42 20.23 18.15
C GLU A 496 -32.83 18.83 17.65
N THR A 497 -32.47 17.75 18.36
CA THR A 497 -32.72 16.37 17.94
C THR A 497 -33.24 15.51 19.09
N GLU A 498 -34.15 14.58 18.78
CA GLU A 498 -34.65 13.59 19.74
C GLU A 498 -33.86 12.26 19.71
N ALA A 499 -32.74 12.21 19.00
CA ALA A 499 -31.83 11.07 18.97
C ALA A 499 -31.39 10.64 20.37
N LYS A 500 -31.45 9.32 20.64
CA LYS A 500 -31.03 8.70 21.91
C LYS A 500 -29.87 7.72 21.67
N PRO A 501 -28.85 7.65 22.54
CA PRO A 501 -27.81 6.65 22.40
C PRO A 501 -28.34 5.26 22.83
N MET A 502 -28.20 4.27 21.97
CA MET A 502 -28.44 2.85 22.30
C MET A 502 -27.29 2.30 23.12
N ALA A 503 -27.54 1.29 23.96
CA ALA A 503 -26.52 0.45 24.60
C ALA A 503 -25.82 -0.49 23.59
N ALA A 504 -25.25 0.08 22.54
CA ALA A 504 -24.54 -0.58 21.46
C ALA A 504 -23.39 0.32 21.01
N VAL A 505 -22.18 0.03 21.51
CA VAL A 505 -20.97 0.79 21.20
C VAL A 505 -20.11 0.03 20.19
N PHE A 506 -19.70 0.70 19.14
CA PHE A 506 -18.70 0.24 18.19
C PHE A 506 -17.42 1.07 18.36
N LEU A 507 -16.28 0.39 18.29
CA LEU A 507 -14.96 1.00 18.31
C LEU A 507 -14.38 0.85 16.91
N GLY A 508 -14.12 1.95 16.21
CA GLY A 508 -13.61 1.95 14.85
C GLY A 508 -12.31 2.71 14.72
N GLY A 509 -11.50 2.39 13.72
CA GLY A 509 -10.39 3.25 13.37
C GLY A 509 -9.69 2.88 12.09
N TYR A 510 -8.88 3.81 11.59
CA TYR A 510 -8.09 3.66 10.37
C TYR A 510 -6.61 3.81 10.66
N SER A 511 -5.77 2.94 10.09
CA SER A 511 -4.32 3.01 10.28
C SER A 511 -3.97 3.04 11.79
N SER A 512 -3.28 4.09 12.27
CA SER A 512 -3.02 4.31 13.70
C SER A 512 -4.28 4.37 14.57
N GLY A 513 -5.40 4.86 14.06
CA GLY A 513 -6.67 4.87 14.78
C GLY A 513 -7.21 3.47 15.06
N GLY A 514 -6.82 2.49 14.23
CA GLY A 514 -7.04 1.08 14.50
C GLY A 514 -6.40 0.65 15.81
N HIS A 515 -5.16 1.07 16.07
CA HIS A 515 -4.48 0.83 17.34
C HIS A 515 -5.30 1.32 18.53
N ALA A 516 -5.80 2.57 18.45
CA ALA A 516 -6.64 3.16 19.48
C ALA A 516 -7.94 2.37 19.71
N ALA A 517 -8.60 1.92 18.62
CA ALA A 517 -9.82 1.13 18.69
C ALA A 517 -9.58 -0.25 19.32
N PHE A 518 -8.52 -0.95 18.92
CA PHE A 518 -8.15 -2.25 19.48
C PHE A 518 -7.64 -2.14 20.91
N ALA A 519 -6.97 -1.06 21.29
CA ALA A 519 -6.62 -0.78 22.67
C ALA A 519 -7.88 -0.56 23.52
N ALA A 520 -8.82 0.27 23.06
CA ALA A 520 -10.09 0.50 23.74
C ALA A 520 -10.86 -0.80 23.93
N LYS A 521 -10.87 -1.70 22.93
CA LYS A 521 -11.46 -3.05 23.03
C LYS A 521 -10.86 -3.85 24.18
N ASP A 522 -9.53 -3.93 24.24
CA ASP A 522 -8.81 -4.73 25.24
C ASP A 522 -8.97 -4.18 26.66
N TRP A 523 -9.17 -2.87 26.80
CA TRP A 523 -9.32 -2.19 28.09
C TRP A 523 -10.76 -2.02 28.56
N ALA A 524 -11.76 -2.11 27.68
CA ALA A 524 -13.15 -1.79 27.99
C ALA A 524 -13.67 -2.46 29.27
N ALA A 525 -13.51 -3.78 29.39
CA ALA A 525 -14.04 -4.54 30.54
C ALA A 525 -13.44 -4.13 31.91
N ARG A 526 -12.22 -3.57 31.93
CA ARG A 526 -11.57 -3.14 33.18
C ARG A 526 -11.72 -1.65 33.47
N TYR A 527 -11.79 -0.82 32.42
CA TYR A 527 -11.78 0.64 32.55
C TYR A 527 -13.16 1.26 32.42
N ALA A 528 -13.99 0.70 31.53
CA ALA A 528 -15.35 1.15 31.25
C ALA A 528 -16.34 -0.02 31.15
N PRO A 529 -16.48 -0.84 32.22
CA PRO A 529 -17.31 -2.04 32.22
C PRO A 529 -18.81 -1.76 31.98
N GLU A 530 -19.24 -0.52 32.17
CA GLU A 530 -20.62 -0.08 31.92
C GLU A 530 -20.92 0.15 30.43
N LEU A 531 -19.90 0.26 29.57
CA LEU A 531 -20.09 0.42 28.13
C LEU A 531 -20.33 -0.94 27.45
N THR A 532 -21.42 -1.05 26.72
CA THR A 532 -21.76 -2.27 25.97
C THR A 532 -21.06 -2.27 24.62
N ILE A 533 -19.81 -2.76 24.59
CA ILE A 533 -19.04 -2.89 23.33
C ILE A 533 -19.59 -4.05 22.50
N LYS A 534 -20.18 -3.74 21.35
CA LYS A 534 -20.79 -4.71 20.42
C LYS A 534 -19.82 -5.21 19.35
N GLY A 535 -18.82 -4.41 19.00
CA GLY A 535 -17.84 -4.76 17.98
C GLY A 535 -16.68 -3.77 17.92
N VAL A 536 -15.56 -4.24 17.38
CA VAL A 536 -14.43 -3.41 16.96
C VAL A 536 -14.23 -3.58 15.45
N LEU A 537 -13.88 -2.50 14.76
CA LEU A 537 -13.53 -2.53 13.35
C LEU A 537 -12.25 -1.75 13.06
N GLY A 538 -11.48 -2.20 12.07
CA GLY A 538 -10.26 -1.55 11.63
C GLY A 538 -10.14 -1.54 10.12
N HIS A 539 -9.79 -0.37 9.57
CA HIS A 539 -9.41 -0.17 8.17
C HIS A 539 -7.89 -0.11 8.08
N GLY A 540 -7.25 -1.14 7.53
CA GLY A 540 -5.78 -1.30 7.59
C GLY A 540 -5.19 -0.99 8.98
N PRO A 541 -5.72 -1.59 10.07
CA PRO A 541 -5.43 -1.13 11.43
C PRO A 541 -4.02 -1.49 11.88
N THR A 542 -3.24 -0.54 12.37
CA THR A 542 -1.95 -0.85 13.00
C THR A 542 -2.18 -1.48 14.38
N THR A 543 -1.74 -2.72 14.60
CA THR A 543 -1.88 -3.41 15.90
C THR A 543 -0.53 -3.82 16.51
N ASN A 544 0.53 -3.79 15.72
CA ASN A 544 1.90 -4.04 16.14
C ASN A 544 2.83 -2.92 15.63
N VAL A 545 3.33 -2.13 16.57
CA VAL A 545 4.11 -0.91 16.28
C VAL A 545 5.52 -1.23 15.78
N GLU A 546 6.12 -2.33 16.26
CA GLU A 546 7.41 -2.81 15.75
C GLU A 546 7.32 -3.25 14.29
N THR A 547 6.20 -3.85 13.91
CA THR A 547 5.93 -4.29 12.53
C THR A 547 5.76 -3.09 11.62
N LEU A 548 5.04 -2.04 12.05
CA LEU A 548 4.94 -0.79 11.29
C LEU A 548 6.33 -0.17 11.00
N MET A 549 7.28 -0.24 11.95
CA MET A 549 8.64 0.27 11.70
C MET A 549 9.38 -0.52 10.60
N LYS A 550 9.04 -1.79 10.39
CA LYS A 550 9.62 -2.65 9.34
C LYS A 550 8.94 -2.43 7.99
N GLU A 551 7.62 -2.23 8.01
CA GLU A 551 6.81 -2.07 6.81
C GLU A 551 6.93 -0.66 6.24
N ASN A 552 6.90 0.36 7.11
CA ASN A 552 6.96 1.75 6.70
C ASN A 552 7.80 2.62 7.68
N PRO A 553 9.12 2.71 7.44
CA PRO A 553 10.06 3.49 8.25
C PRO A 553 9.72 4.97 8.42
N ILE A 554 8.85 5.54 7.58
CA ILE A 554 8.53 6.97 7.57
C ILE A 554 7.90 7.45 8.88
N PHE A 555 7.21 6.56 9.60
CA PHE A 555 6.55 6.87 10.87
C PHE A 555 7.47 6.78 12.08
N SER A 556 8.66 6.21 11.93
CA SER A 556 9.59 5.95 13.03
C SER A 556 10.04 7.20 13.78
N PRO A 557 10.26 8.36 13.14
CA PRO A 557 10.57 9.60 13.88
C PRO A 557 9.49 10.01 14.88
N TYR A 558 8.20 9.92 14.51
CA TYR A 558 7.09 10.18 15.43
C TYR A 558 7.09 9.19 16.60
N LEU A 559 7.27 7.91 16.30
CA LEU A 559 7.27 6.85 17.30
C LEU A 559 8.42 7.03 18.30
N VAL A 560 9.64 7.20 17.81
CA VAL A 560 10.84 7.39 18.63
C VAL A 560 10.71 8.66 19.48
N TYR A 561 10.19 9.76 18.91
CA TYR A 561 9.94 10.98 19.67
C TYR A 561 8.90 10.75 20.77
N ALA A 562 7.72 10.23 20.43
CA ALA A 562 6.61 10.03 21.37
C ALA A 562 7.00 9.06 22.49
N TYR A 563 7.74 8.00 22.18
CA TYR A 563 8.19 7.04 23.19
C TYR A 563 9.23 7.64 24.12
N ARG A 564 10.16 8.47 23.62
CA ARG A 564 11.10 9.21 24.47
C ARG A 564 10.35 10.21 25.38
N ALA A 565 9.34 10.89 24.86
CA ALA A 565 8.53 11.82 25.64
C ALA A 565 7.71 11.11 26.74
N PHE A 566 7.19 9.91 26.45
CA PHE A 566 6.31 9.17 27.36
C PHE A 566 7.07 8.26 28.35
N TYR A 567 8.03 7.47 27.88
CA TYR A 567 8.81 6.51 28.69
C TYR A 567 10.14 7.08 29.21
N GLY A 568 10.51 8.29 28.78
CA GLY A 568 11.76 8.96 29.13
C GLY A 568 12.85 8.78 28.07
N GLU A 569 13.77 9.74 28.00
CA GLU A 569 14.77 9.83 26.92
C GLU A 569 15.71 8.61 26.81
N VAL A 570 15.86 7.85 27.90
CA VAL A 570 16.72 6.65 27.95
C VAL A 570 16.11 5.42 27.29
N VAL A 571 14.82 5.46 26.93
CA VAL A 571 14.13 4.31 26.32
C VAL A 571 14.73 3.96 24.97
N ILE A 572 15.09 4.96 24.16
CA ILE A 572 15.77 4.84 22.88
C ILE A 572 16.51 6.14 22.54
N ASP A 573 17.74 6.03 22.06
CA ASP A 573 18.54 7.16 21.57
C ASP A 573 18.37 7.28 20.04
N PRO A 574 17.84 8.40 19.51
CA PRO A 574 17.67 8.59 18.07
C PRO A 574 18.97 8.40 17.28
N THR A 575 20.13 8.74 17.86
CA THR A 575 21.44 8.59 17.20
C THR A 575 21.83 7.15 16.93
N ARG A 576 21.22 6.19 17.66
CA ARG A 576 21.37 4.75 17.41
C ARG A 576 20.37 4.22 16.37
N VAL A 577 19.36 4.99 16.01
CA VAL A 577 18.26 4.56 15.14
C VAL A 577 18.44 5.11 13.73
N PHE A 578 18.60 6.44 13.61
CA PHE A 578 18.51 7.13 12.33
C PHE A 578 19.87 7.52 11.75
N GLN A 579 19.93 7.58 10.42
CA GLN A 579 21.04 8.17 9.68
C GLN A 579 21.24 9.66 10.03
N ASP A 580 22.46 10.17 9.89
CA ASP A 580 22.87 11.50 10.38
C ASP A 580 22.05 12.66 9.81
N ASN A 581 21.60 12.54 8.56
CA ASN A 581 20.76 13.54 7.89
C ASN A 581 19.41 13.77 8.59
N TRP A 582 18.91 12.80 9.35
CA TRP A 582 17.64 12.90 10.09
C TRP A 582 17.79 13.44 11.52
N LEU A 583 19.03 13.56 12.01
CA LEU A 583 19.29 13.88 13.42
C LEU A 583 19.38 15.39 13.71
N VAL A 584 19.74 16.19 12.70
CA VAL A 584 20.03 17.64 12.87
C VAL A 584 18.84 18.39 13.46
N SER A 585 17.64 18.15 12.93
CA SER A 585 16.39 18.81 13.33
C SER A 585 15.34 17.85 13.88
N PHE A 586 15.76 16.63 14.29
CA PHE A 586 14.90 15.51 14.68
C PHE A 586 13.67 15.90 15.52
N ASN A 587 13.90 16.56 16.67
CA ASN A 587 12.80 16.93 17.58
C ASN A 587 11.83 17.95 16.96
N SER A 588 12.36 18.90 16.18
CA SER A 588 11.55 19.92 15.51
C SER A 588 10.75 19.31 14.38
N ASP A 589 11.40 18.50 13.54
CA ASP A 589 10.76 17.85 12.40
C ASP A 589 9.63 16.92 12.85
N ALA A 590 9.89 16.07 13.85
CA ALA A 590 8.87 15.17 14.40
C ALA A 590 7.65 15.93 14.94
N MET A 591 7.83 17.13 15.49
CA MET A 591 6.74 17.92 16.09
C MET A 591 6.01 18.85 15.11
N THR A 592 6.58 19.13 13.94
CA THR A 592 6.07 20.19 13.04
C THR A 592 5.68 19.70 11.66
N LYS A 593 6.26 18.59 11.20
CA LYS A 593 5.86 17.97 9.93
C LYS A 593 4.61 17.14 10.19
N CYS A 594 3.54 17.44 9.48
CA CYS A 594 2.32 16.64 9.50
C CYS A 594 2.40 15.50 8.48
N ILE A 595 1.37 14.67 8.41
CA ILE A 595 1.37 13.44 7.61
C ILE A 595 1.64 13.68 6.12
N ASP A 596 1.14 14.79 5.58
CA ASP A 596 1.37 15.23 4.20
C ASP A 596 2.82 15.60 3.93
N ASP A 597 3.51 16.21 4.89
CA ASP A 597 4.92 16.59 4.75
C ASP A 597 5.88 15.39 4.86
N ILE A 598 5.58 14.41 5.72
CA ILE A 598 6.53 13.32 5.97
C ILE A 598 6.78 12.46 4.75
N TYR A 599 5.78 12.27 3.87
CA TYR A 599 5.91 11.51 2.62
C TYR A 599 6.89 12.11 1.62
N TYR A 600 7.16 13.42 1.72
CA TYR A 600 8.15 14.09 0.88
C TYR A 600 9.49 14.31 1.59
N TYR A 601 9.48 14.29 2.93
CA TYR A 601 10.65 14.62 3.72
C TYR A 601 11.44 13.39 4.15
N TYR A 602 10.77 12.39 4.71
CA TYR A 602 11.39 11.17 5.22
C TYR A 602 11.42 10.08 4.15
N SER A 603 12.38 9.17 4.26
CA SER A 603 12.47 8.05 3.35
C SER A 603 11.60 6.88 3.82
N PRO A 604 10.77 6.28 2.95
CA PRO A 604 10.14 4.98 3.22
C PRO A 604 11.14 3.82 3.13
N ASN A 605 12.40 4.08 2.75
CA ASN A 605 13.44 3.07 2.61
C ASN A 605 14.18 2.87 3.94
N ALA A 606 14.28 1.61 4.38
CA ALA A 606 14.87 1.26 5.67
C ALA A 606 16.39 1.54 5.72
N ARG A 607 17.10 1.45 4.58
CA ARG A 607 18.55 1.71 4.49
C ARG A 607 18.87 3.19 4.55
N LEU A 608 17.99 4.01 3.96
CA LEU A 608 18.10 5.47 3.98
C LEU A 608 17.57 6.08 5.27
N MET A 609 16.63 5.41 5.95
CA MET A 609 16.09 5.86 7.24
C MET A 609 16.99 5.44 8.41
N TYR A 610 17.32 4.15 8.50
CA TYR A 610 17.94 3.56 9.69
C TYR A 610 19.44 3.36 9.55
N ARG A 611 20.14 3.41 10.70
CA ARG A 611 21.50 2.86 10.81
C ARG A 611 21.49 1.34 10.65
N GLY A 612 22.57 0.80 10.09
CA GLY A 612 22.67 -0.63 9.79
C GLY A 612 22.49 -1.54 11.01
N ASP A 613 23.06 -1.19 12.17
CA ASP A 613 22.95 -1.99 13.39
C ASP A 613 21.53 -2.06 13.95
N PHE A 614 20.81 -0.92 13.96
CA PHE A 614 19.39 -0.88 14.34
C PHE A 614 18.51 -1.59 13.31
N ARG A 615 18.71 -1.32 12.01
CA ARG A 615 17.99 -1.99 10.91
C ARG A 615 18.15 -3.50 11.05
N ASP A 616 19.38 -3.99 11.13
CA ASP A 616 19.62 -5.42 11.24
C ASP A 616 18.98 -5.99 12.51
N ALA A 617 19.03 -5.28 13.65
CA ALA A 617 18.36 -5.72 14.87
C ALA A 617 16.82 -5.78 14.74
N LEU A 618 16.23 -4.81 14.06
CA LEU A 618 14.78 -4.73 13.81
C LEU A 618 14.31 -5.86 12.88
N TYR A 619 14.98 -6.10 11.76
CA TYR A 619 14.56 -7.09 10.75
C TYR A 619 14.94 -8.53 11.09
N THR A 620 15.88 -8.77 12.02
CA THR A 620 16.31 -10.13 12.43
C THR A 620 15.86 -10.52 13.84
N ASP A 621 14.83 -9.85 14.37
CA ASP A 621 14.25 -10.12 15.71
C ASP A 621 15.29 -10.06 16.86
N ARG A 622 16.29 -9.17 16.74
CA ARG A 622 17.32 -8.93 17.76
C ARG A 622 17.12 -7.62 18.52
N LEU A 623 15.99 -6.94 18.30
CA LEU A 623 15.70 -5.64 18.93
C LEU A 623 15.66 -5.74 20.47
N ALA A 624 15.21 -6.87 21.02
CA ALA A 624 15.24 -7.13 22.47
C ALA A 624 16.65 -7.06 23.08
N SER A 625 17.67 -7.49 22.32
CA SER A 625 19.07 -7.42 22.75
C SER A 625 19.68 -6.05 22.46
N PHE A 626 19.32 -5.42 21.33
CA PHE A 626 19.85 -4.13 20.91
C PHE A 626 19.33 -2.94 21.74
N ALA A 627 18.02 -2.92 22.01
CA ALA A 627 17.30 -1.85 22.72
C ALA A 627 16.21 -2.44 23.63
N PRO A 628 16.57 -3.06 24.76
CA PRO A 628 15.63 -3.83 25.60
C PRO A 628 14.50 -2.99 26.19
N GLN A 629 14.75 -1.72 26.53
CA GLN A 629 13.70 -0.83 27.06
C GLN A 629 12.69 -0.45 25.97
N PHE A 630 13.19 -0.10 24.78
CA PHE A 630 12.35 0.20 23.61
C PHE A 630 11.51 -1.00 23.18
N LYS A 631 12.11 -2.19 23.08
CA LYS A 631 11.38 -3.43 22.77
C LYS A 631 10.23 -3.69 23.75
N ARG A 632 10.50 -3.58 25.05
CA ARG A 632 9.45 -3.74 26.07
C ARG A 632 8.34 -2.70 25.95
N ALA A 633 8.67 -1.46 25.60
CA ALA A 633 7.69 -0.41 25.36
C ALA A 633 6.81 -0.74 24.14
N LEU A 634 7.41 -1.18 23.03
CA LEU A 634 6.67 -1.63 21.84
C LEU A 634 5.73 -2.80 22.17
N ASP A 635 6.23 -3.81 22.88
CA ASP A 635 5.45 -4.99 23.28
C ASP A 635 4.29 -4.64 24.22
N THR A 636 4.51 -3.69 25.13
CA THR A 636 3.47 -3.20 26.05
C THR A 636 2.34 -2.49 25.31
N ASN A 637 2.65 -1.88 24.16
CA ASN A 637 1.70 -1.15 23.35
C ASN A 637 1.11 -1.96 22.20
N ALA A 638 1.45 -3.24 22.00
CA ALA A 638 0.71 -4.06 21.05
C ALA A 638 -0.78 -4.18 21.46
N THR A 639 -1.70 -4.13 20.48
CA THR A 639 -3.15 -4.03 20.76
C THR A 639 -3.96 -5.17 20.13
N GLY A 640 -5.13 -5.43 20.70
CA GLY A 640 -6.17 -6.27 20.13
C GLY A 640 -6.13 -7.74 20.53
N LEU A 641 -5.07 -8.23 21.17
CA LEU A 641 -4.90 -9.65 21.51
C LEU A 641 -5.11 -9.96 23.00
N ALA A 642 -5.63 -9.03 23.80
CA ALA A 642 -5.62 -9.14 25.27
C ALA A 642 -7.00 -9.17 25.95
N GLY A 643 -7.06 -9.92 27.05
CA GLY A 643 -8.11 -9.83 28.07
C GLY A 643 -9.51 -10.22 27.58
N ALA A 644 -10.52 -9.63 28.23
CA ALA A 644 -11.92 -9.85 27.89
C ALA A 644 -12.30 -9.28 26.51
N GLY A 645 -11.44 -8.44 25.91
CA GLY A 645 -11.62 -7.92 24.55
C GLY A 645 -11.66 -9.01 23.48
N LEU A 646 -11.13 -10.21 23.76
CA LEU A 646 -11.19 -11.34 22.84
C LEU A 646 -12.62 -11.81 22.54
N ALA A 647 -13.58 -11.54 23.43
CA ALA A 647 -14.99 -11.89 23.23
C ALA A 647 -15.75 -10.90 22.32
N VAL A 648 -15.17 -9.73 22.05
CA VAL A 648 -15.78 -8.71 21.19
C VAL A 648 -15.60 -9.11 19.72
N PRO A 649 -16.68 -9.15 18.90
CA PRO A 649 -16.57 -9.38 17.46
C PRO A 649 -15.64 -8.38 16.77
N VAL A 650 -14.82 -8.87 15.84
CA VAL A 650 -13.83 -8.07 15.12
C VAL A 650 -14.15 -8.03 13.63
N LEU A 651 -14.07 -6.85 13.03
CA LEU A 651 -14.01 -6.64 11.58
C LEU A 651 -12.65 -6.07 11.20
N ILE A 652 -11.94 -6.73 10.28
CA ILE A 652 -10.72 -6.22 9.66
C ILE A 652 -10.98 -6.05 8.17
N LEU A 653 -10.69 -4.86 7.66
CA LEU A 653 -10.90 -4.43 6.28
C LEU A 653 -9.52 -4.06 5.72
N GLN A 654 -9.09 -4.75 4.66
CA GLN A 654 -7.71 -4.68 4.20
C GLN A 654 -7.62 -4.54 2.68
N GLY A 655 -6.99 -3.48 2.19
CA GLY A 655 -6.55 -3.41 0.80
C GLY A 655 -5.37 -4.34 0.56
N THR A 656 -5.36 -5.09 -0.54
CA THR A 656 -4.25 -6.00 -0.87
C THR A 656 -3.03 -5.26 -1.45
N ALA A 657 -3.19 -4.01 -1.89
CA ALA A 657 -2.11 -3.11 -2.30
C ALA A 657 -1.66 -2.17 -1.18
N ASP A 658 -2.07 -2.43 0.06
CA ASP A 658 -1.66 -1.64 1.22
C ASP A 658 -0.17 -1.85 1.53
N MET A 659 0.63 -0.84 1.20
CA MET A 659 2.07 -0.80 1.48
C MET A 659 2.43 -0.19 2.83
N VAL A 660 1.45 0.29 3.60
CA VAL A 660 1.68 0.93 4.91
C VAL A 660 1.51 -0.09 6.03
N VAL A 661 0.44 -0.87 5.95
CA VAL A 661 0.10 -1.96 6.86
C VAL A 661 -0.18 -3.18 6.00
N THR A 662 0.82 -4.05 5.85
CA THR A 662 0.80 -5.01 4.74
C THR A 662 -0.18 -6.17 4.99
N PRO A 663 -0.77 -6.76 3.93
CA PRO A 663 -1.63 -7.93 4.06
C PRO A 663 -1.02 -9.09 4.87
N PRO A 664 0.26 -9.46 4.70
CA PRO A 664 0.88 -10.52 5.52
C PRO A 664 0.85 -10.24 7.03
N SER A 665 1.12 -9.01 7.48
CA SER A 665 1.09 -8.70 8.92
C SER A 665 -0.34 -8.70 9.46
N GLN A 666 -1.30 -8.30 8.65
CA GLN A 666 -2.72 -8.33 9.00
C GLN A 666 -3.27 -9.75 9.06
N GLU A 667 -2.90 -10.60 8.11
CA GLU A 667 -3.24 -12.02 8.15
C GLU A 667 -2.67 -12.71 9.38
N ALA A 668 -1.43 -12.40 9.76
CA ALA A 668 -0.83 -12.90 10.99
C ALA A 668 -1.62 -12.45 12.23
N PHE A 669 -2.03 -11.18 12.28
CA PHE A 669 -2.85 -10.66 13.37
C PHE A 669 -4.24 -11.30 13.44
N VAL A 670 -4.93 -11.42 12.32
CA VAL A 670 -6.25 -12.07 12.22
C VAL A 670 -6.17 -13.54 12.62
N THR A 671 -5.14 -14.25 12.15
CA THR A 671 -4.90 -15.66 12.49
C THR A 671 -4.72 -15.81 13.99
N GLU A 672 -3.94 -14.93 14.62
CA GLU A 672 -3.73 -14.96 16.07
C GLU A 672 -5.00 -14.61 16.86
N LEU A 673 -5.82 -13.66 16.39
CA LEU A 673 -7.15 -13.39 16.96
C LEU A 673 -8.04 -14.64 16.92
N CYS A 674 -8.12 -15.31 15.77
CA CYS A 674 -8.89 -16.53 15.59
C CYS A 674 -8.38 -17.65 16.49
N ARG A 675 -7.07 -17.85 16.59
CA ARG A 675 -6.43 -18.84 17.47
C ARG A 675 -6.75 -18.58 18.95
N ARG A 676 -6.91 -17.32 19.34
CA ARG A 676 -7.30 -16.89 20.70
C ARG A 676 -8.82 -16.93 20.94
N GLY A 677 -9.61 -17.37 19.96
CA GLY A 677 -11.05 -17.56 20.09
C GLY A 677 -11.90 -16.32 19.78
N SER A 678 -11.30 -15.25 19.23
CA SER A 678 -12.07 -14.11 18.74
C SER A 678 -12.88 -14.49 17.50
N ARG A 679 -14.09 -13.92 17.40
CA ARG A 679 -14.89 -14.00 16.17
C ARG A 679 -14.46 -12.90 15.22
N VAL A 680 -13.70 -13.25 14.19
CA VAL A 680 -13.20 -12.28 13.20
C VAL A 680 -13.94 -12.40 11.88
N THR A 681 -14.32 -11.26 11.31
CA THR A 681 -14.68 -11.06 9.91
C THR A 681 -13.49 -10.37 9.25
N TYR A 682 -12.84 -11.03 8.31
CA TYR A 682 -11.72 -10.46 7.54
C TYR A 682 -12.14 -10.34 6.08
N LEU A 683 -12.14 -9.11 5.57
CA LEU A 683 -12.48 -8.78 4.20
C LEU A 683 -11.28 -8.09 3.52
N THR A 684 -10.89 -8.62 2.37
CA THR A 684 -9.81 -8.09 1.55
C THR A 684 -10.35 -7.46 0.28
N TYR A 685 -9.76 -6.34 -0.13
CA TYR A 685 -10.17 -5.59 -1.30
C TYR A 685 -9.04 -5.60 -2.35
N PRO A 686 -9.23 -6.30 -3.48
CA PRO A 686 -8.20 -6.47 -4.49
C PRO A 686 -7.70 -5.15 -5.09
N ALA A 687 -6.38 -4.99 -5.13
CA ALA A 687 -5.65 -3.84 -5.62
C ALA A 687 -6.09 -2.48 -5.03
N ILE A 688 -6.70 -2.51 -3.85
CA ILE A 688 -7.04 -1.31 -3.08
C ILE A 688 -5.85 -0.96 -2.21
N ASP A 689 -5.43 0.30 -2.23
CA ASP A 689 -4.34 0.81 -1.41
C ASP A 689 -4.78 1.12 0.04
N HIS A 690 -3.84 1.60 0.86
CA HIS A 690 -4.10 1.95 2.25
C HIS A 690 -5.21 3.03 2.37
N ALA A 691 -5.14 4.10 1.56
CA ALA A 691 -6.02 5.25 1.66
C ALA A 691 -7.45 4.96 1.19
N GLN A 692 -7.58 4.19 0.11
CA GLN A 692 -8.84 3.80 -0.52
C GLN A 692 -9.62 2.77 0.32
N THR A 693 -8.94 2.00 1.17
CA THR A 693 -9.56 0.91 1.97
C THR A 693 -10.82 1.37 2.71
N ARG A 694 -10.84 2.58 3.28
CA ARG A 694 -12.02 3.10 3.98
C ARG A 694 -13.22 3.38 3.09
N ILE A 695 -12.96 3.85 1.88
CA ILE A 695 -13.99 4.24 0.91
C ILE A 695 -14.63 2.95 0.36
N GLU A 696 -13.80 2.03 -0.11
CA GLU A 696 -14.24 0.79 -0.74
C GLU A 696 -14.97 -0.14 0.24
N SER A 697 -14.56 -0.13 1.51
CA SER A 697 -15.17 -0.97 2.55
C SER A 697 -16.36 -0.33 3.28
N PHE A 698 -16.76 0.90 2.91
CA PHE A 698 -17.76 1.66 3.67
C PHE A 698 -19.08 0.89 3.84
N ARG A 699 -19.59 0.29 2.76
CA ARG A 699 -20.85 -0.46 2.76
C ARG A 699 -20.79 -1.70 3.65
N ASP A 700 -19.70 -2.45 3.57
CA ASP A 700 -19.49 -3.64 4.40
C ASP A 700 -19.39 -3.27 5.89
N THR A 701 -18.72 -2.16 6.17
CA THR A 701 -18.61 -1.60 7.53
C THR A 701 -19.98 -1.30 8.13
N ILE A 702 -20.82 -0.56 7.41
CA ILE A 702 -22.18 -0.20 7.85
C ILE A 702 -23.03 -1.47 8.04
N SER A 703 -23.01 -2.38 7.07
CA SER A 703 -23.76 -3.64 7.11
C SER A 703 -23.40 -4.49 8.33
N TRP A 704 -22.10 -4.62 8.61
CA TRP A 704 -21.58 -5.37 9.73
C TRP A 704 -22.00 -4.77 11.08
N MET A 705 -21.88 -3.45 11.24
CA MET A 705 -22.31 -2.77 12.46
C MET A 705 -23.81 -2.88 12.69
N LYS A 706 -24.64 -2.64 11.66
CA LYS A 706 -26.11 -2.77 11.76
C LYS A 706 -26.52 -4.19 12.15
N THR A 707 -25.92 -5.21 11.52
CA THR A 707 -26.16 -6.61 11.87
C THR A 707 -25.93 -6.88 13.36
N LEU A 708 -24.85 -6.35 13.94
CA LEU A 708 -24.54 -6.53 15.37
C LEU A 708 -25.45 -5.71 16.28
N ALA A 709 -25.82 -4.49 15.88
CA ALA A 709 -26.72 -3.62 16.63
C ALA A 709 -28.12 -4.27 16.78
N GLU A 710 -28.57 -4.97 15.74
CA GLU A 710 -29.85 -5.71 15.71
C GLU A 710 -29.79 -7.09 16.38
N GLY A 711 -28.64 -7.48 16.96
CA GLY A 711 -28.46 -8.77 17.65
C GLY A 711 -28.13 -9.94 16.71
N GLY A 712 -27.91 -9.68 15.43
CA GLY A 712 -27.39 -10.63 14.46
C GLY A 712 -25.94 -11.03 14.72
N ARG A 713 -25.45 -12.00 13.95
CA ARG A 713 -24.08 -12.53 14.06
C ARG A 713 -23.40 -12.49 12.68
N PRO A 714 -22.45 -11.56 12.43
CA PRO A 714 -21.73 -11.49 11.17
C PRO A 714 -20.96 -12.77 10.86
N LYS A 715 -20.80 -13.14 9.58
CA LYS A 715 -20.02 -14.32 9.16
C LYS A 715 -18.58 -14.22 9.68
N SER A 716 -18.03 -15.33 10.16
CA SER A 716 -16.63 -15.37 10.59
C SER A 716 -15.73 -15.98 9.52
N SER A 717 -14.55 -15.40 9.35
CA SER A 717 -13.47 -15.89 8.46
C SER A 717 -12.52 -16.86 9.18
N CYS A 718 -12.64 -17.06 10.49
CA CYS A 718 -11.70 -17.91 11.24
C CYS A 718 -11.65 -19.37 10.75
N GLY A 719 -12.77 -19.91 10.25
CA GLY A 719 -12.80 -21.27 9.73
C GLY A 719 -11.95 -21.47 8.48
N SER A 720 -11.90 -20.49 7.58
CA SER A 720 -11.06 -20.57 6.37
C SER A 720 -9.59 -20.27 6.67
N LEU A 721 -9.32 -19.42 7.67
CA LEU A 721 -7.96 -18.99 8.02
C LEU A 721 -7.19 -19.98 8.91
N MET A 722 -7.91 -20.82 9.67
CA MET A 722 -7.29 -21.88 10.50
C MET A 722 -7.27 -23.26 9.80
N GLY A 723 -7.84 -23.36 8.60
CA GLY A 723 -7.90 -24.59 7.80
C GLY A 723 -6.87 -24.67 6.68
N GLN A 724 -6.06 -23.61 6.54
CA GLN A 724 -4.77 -23.59 5.83
C GLN A 724 -3.67 -23.79 6.88
#